data_AF-A0A939X0V0-F1
#
_entry.id   AF-A0A939X0V0-F1
#
_cell.length_a   1.000
_cell.length_b   1.000
_cell.length_c   1.000
_cell.angle_alpha   90.00
_cell.angle_beta   90.00
_cell.angle_gamma   90.00
#
_symmetry.space_group_name_H-M   'P 1'
#
loop_
_entity.id
_entity.type
_entity.pdbx_description
1 polymer ?
#
loop_
_entity_poly.entity_id
_entity_poly.type
_entity_poly.pdbx_seq_one_letter_code
_entity_poly.pdbx_strand_id
1 'polypeptide(L)'
;MRTIKLWMMAAILICGMTTVLTSCSSKDDNPAPSPELPKSYNLVADEYKEAILDDMIWINIANTPQDQGETFTIESPKPGAQLTIHYYRPDGVGQDEKTPVVYYCHGGGYLMGSATMYGNGFREMANRLGATVFSPEYTLTTEESYTYPIELKEVYAGLTYVHEHGDELHVDGNNIVIMGESAGGGLTARMALWNKDKGNVPIKGAVLIYPMLDYRTGGPDDLYKDDMTGEFVWTKEDNVIGWALLQHGQDIPADEMIYYSPAIATPEQLKGFPSTFLIVGSLDLFVHEDKAFVEQLSLAGVKAESFVEPGVPHSYDVMLNDSPQTIRFKNLRDEAVKKMFNSENSNMSTTPDYSKKTCWFQIPEVTKQFDTFYIPATEYINSSYNEGAPDFATLDNAEMLEGIAAEYLGQASVYEESTNVFVPYYRQAGLKLEVDAWKKTGDMRDALKGTPYTDVTAALDYYFQNYNDGRPFIIAGHSQGSAMTSLVLQKYFKEHPDYYKRMVAAYVIGYAVTTDDLEANPHLKFATGESDTGVIISWNTEGQKSVDENAQNLVLLPNAISINPLNWKLDDTYAAATENLGSLIVDEENLTIKIGDLGADAQVVPSRGVIVSNGKADHSQMPEFFIEIFGPASFHGEDYTFFYNNIKDNVAKRIATYKANQ
;
A
#
# COMPACT_ATOMS: atom_id res chain seq x y z
N MET A 1 18.87 -34.69 35.73
CA MET A 1 20.18 -34.97 35.09
C MET A 1 20.32 -34.41 33.66
N ARG A 2 19.24 -34.15 32.90
CA ARG A 2 19.31 -33.43 31.60
C ARG A 2 19.49 -31.90 31.72
N THR A 3 18.90 -31.28 32.73
CA THR A 3 18.97 -29.82 33.01
C THR A 3 20.36 -29.31 33.42
N ILE A 4 21.17 -30.14 34.09
CA ILE A 4 22.55 -29.78 34.49
C ILE A 4 23.53 -29.80 33.29
N LYS A 5 23.23 -30.59 32.24
CA LYS A 5 24.04 -30.62 31.01
C LYS A 5 23.81 -29.40 30.10
N LEU A 6 22.59 -28.87 30.04
CA LEU A 6 22.30 -27.62 29.32
C LEU A 6 22.94 -26.40 30.01
N TRP A 7 22.86 -26.33 31.34
CA TRP A 7 23.55 -25.29 32.12
C TRP A 7 25.08 -25.36 31.98
N MET A 8 25.66 -26.57 31.93
CA MET A 8 27.08 -26.72 31.62
C MET A 8 27.41 -26.31 30.18
N MET A 9 26.55 -26.56 29.18
CA MET A 9 26.81 -26.12 27.79
C MET A 9 26.68 -24.60 27.62
N ALA A 10 25.70 -23.96 28.25
CA ALA A 10 25.60 -22.49 28.27
C ALA A 10 26.74 -21.84 29.05
N ALA A 11 27.16 -22.43 30.18
CA ALA A 11 28.35 -21.99 30.91
C ALA A 11 29.65 -22.28 30.15
N ILE A 12 29.71 -23.33 29.32
CA ILE A 12 30.83 -23.63 28.41
C ILE A 12 30.83 -22.70 27.20
N LEU A 13 29.71 -22.16 26.73
CA LEU A 13 29.70 -21.07 25.74
C LEU A 13 30.20 -19.76 26.36
N ILE A 14 29.76 -19.43 27.58
CA ILE A 14 30.21 -18.25 28.32
C ILE A 14 31.70 -18.38 28.76
N CYS A 15 32.19 -19.59 29.06
CA CYS A 15 33.59 -19.86 29.38
C CYS A 15 34.46 -20.30 28.18
N GLY A 16 33.88 -20.65 27.04
CA GLY A 16 34.59 -21.07 25.84
C GLY A 16 35.25 -19.87 25.15
N MET A 17 34.58 -18.71 25.24
CA MET A 17 35.09 -17.39 24.87
C MET A 17 36.32 -16.95 25.68
N THR A 18 36.67 -17.59 26.80
CA THR A 18 37.87 -17.26 27.60
C THR A 18 39.10 -18.11 27.31
N THR A 19 39.03 -19.09 26.39
CA THR A 19 40.08 -20.12 26.26
C THR A 19 41.24 -19.77 25.32
N VAL A 20 41.34 -18.54 24.80
CA VAL A 20 42.49 -18.13 23.97
C VAL A 20 43.61 -17.47 24.80
N LEU A 21 43.38 -17.00 26.03
CA LEU A 21 44.42 -16.29 26.82
C LEU A 21 44.45 -16.61 28.33
N THR A 22 44.52 -17.90 28.70
CA THR A 22 44.93 -18.29 30.06
C THR A 22 46.10 -19.29 30.10
N SER A 23 47.12 -19.06 29.27
CA SER A 23 48.46 -19.65 29.47
C SER A 23 49.58 -18.61 29.39
N CYS A 24 49.47 -17.52 30.14
CA CYS A 24 50.56 -16.56 30.34
C CYS A 24 50.61 -16.07 31.79
N SER A 25 50.92 -16.97 32.73
CA SER A 25 51.39 -16.55 34.06
C SER A 25 52.41 -17.49 34.74
N SER A 26 53.00 -18.43 34.00
CA SER A 26 54.22 -19.12 34.46
C SER A 26 55.40 -18.69 33.60
N LYS A 27 56.34 -17.98 34.22
CA LYS A 27 57.68 -17.74 33.69
C LYS A 27 58.39 -19.09 33.54
N ASP A 28 58.29 -19.72 32.39
CA ASP A 28 59.24 -20.73 31.93
C ASP A 28 59.34 -20.69 30.39
N ASP A 29 60.57 -20.64 29.92
CA ASP A 29 60.99 -20.36 28.54
C ASP A 29 60.55 -21.45 27.53
N ASN A 30 59.45 -21.20 26.82
CA ASN A 30 59.30 -21.52 25.39
C ASN A 30 58.01 -20.85 24.85
N PRO A 31 58.06 -19.96 23.83
CA PRO A 31 56.83 -19.48 23.23
C PRO A 31 56.15 -20.66 22.52
N ALA A 32 54.95 -21.02 22.95
CA ALA A 32 54.06 -21.84 22.14
C ALA A 32 53.91 -21.16 20.75
N PRO A 33 53.85 -21.93 19.64
CA PRO A 33 53.60 -21.33 18.34
C PRO A 33 52.30 -20.53 18.41
N SER A 34 52.31 -19.30 17.92
CA SER A 34 51.09 -18.50 17.76
C SER A 34 50.05 -19.36 17.03
N PRO A 35 48.78 -19.39 17.48
CA PRO A 35 47.75 -20.14 16.78
C PRO A 35 47.72 -19.72 15.31
N GLU A 36 47.75 -20.69 14.39
CA GLU A 36 47.62 -20.40 12.97
C GLU A 36 46.26 -19.75 12.74
N LEU A 37 46.27 -18.52 12.22
CA LEU A 37 45.05 -17.79 11.94
C LEU A 37 44.23 -18.50 10.85
N PRO A 38 42.90 -18.50 10.95
CA PRO A 38 42.03 -19.11 9.95
C PRO A 38 42.27 -18.55 8.54
N LYS A 39 41.98 -19.33 7.50
CA LYS A 39 42.29 -18.94 6.12
C LYS A 39 41.54 -17.68 5.69
N SER A 40 40.31 -17.49 6.19
CA SER A 40 39.50 -16.31 5.91
C SER A 40 40.07 -15.02 6.52
N TYR A 41 40.98 -15.10 7.49
CA TYR A 41 41.60 -13.93 8.13
C TYR A 41 42.31 -13.01 7.12
N ASN A 42 42.90 -13.58 6.07
CA ASN A 42 43.54 -12.78 5.01
C ASN A 42 42.54 -12.00 4.13
N LEU A 43 41.25 -12.34 4.21
CA LEU A 43 40.16 -11.67 3.50
C LEU A 43 39.46 -10.61 4.35
N VAL A 44 39.76 -10.56 5.66
CA VAL A 44 39.22 -9.57 6.58
C VAL A 44 39.74 -8.18 6.18
N ALA A 45 38.84 -7.20 6.14
CA ALA A 45 39.19 -5.79 5.93
C ALA A 45 40.13 -5.31 7.06
N ASP A 46 41.16 -4.55 6.69
CA ASP A 46 42.30 -4.29 7.59
C ASP A 46 41.89 -3.68 8.94
N GLU A 47 40.92 -2.78 8.93
CA GLU A 47 40.35 -2.12 10.11
C GLU A 47 39.68 -3.10 11.09
N TYR A 48 39.22 -4.27 10.64
CA TYR A 48 38.56 -5.29 11.47
C TYR A 48 39.51 -6.33 12.05
N LYS A 49 40.75 -6.41 11.56
CA LYS A 49 41.69 -7.47 11.94
C LYS A 49 41.98 -7.52 13.43
N GLU A 50 42.19 -6.37 14.06
CA GLU A 50 42.42 -6.30 15.51
C GLU A 50 41.14 -6.60 16.31
N ALA A 51 40.00 -6.08 15.87
CA ALA A 51 38.71 -6.30 16.54
C ALA A 51 38.26 -7.78 16.49
N ILE A 52 38.57 -8.50 15.41
CA ILE A 52 38.29 -9.94 15.30
C ILE A 52 39.10 -10.78 16.30
N LEU A 53 40.30 -10.30 16.68
CA LEU A 53 41.12 -10.97 17.69
C LEU A 53 40.69 -10.62 19.12
N ASP A 54 39.77 -9.66 19.28
CA ASP A 54 39.17 -9.30 20.56
C ASP A 54 37.86 -10.09 20.77
N ASP A 55 37.99 -11.30 21.33
CA ASP A 55 36.88 -12.25 21.58
C ASP A 55 35.81 -11.75 22.58
N MET A 56 35.93 -10.52 23.10
CA MET A 56 35.07 -9.98 24.15
C MET A 56 33.95 -9.05 23.65
N ILE A 57 33.70 -8.97 22.34
CA ILE A 57 32.71 -8.04 21.73
C ILE A 57 31.35 -8.08 22.45
N TRP A 58 30.72 -9.25 22.59
CA TRP A 58 29.41 -9.38 23.25
C TRP A 58 29.41 -9.02 24.73
N ILE A 59 30.51 -9.33 25.43
CA ILE A 59 30.69 -8.96 26.84
C ILE A 59 30.82 -7.44 26.97
N ASN A 60 31.55 -6.80 26.06
CA ASN A 60 31.76 -5.36 26.07
C ASN A 60 30.46 -4.60 25.75
N ILE A 61 29.66 -5.08 24.79
CA ILE A 61 28.34 -4.53 24.47
C ILE A 61 27.41 -4.63 25.69
N ALA A 62 27.28 -5.82 26.29
CA ALA A 62 26.38 -6.06 27.41
C ALA A 62 26.73 -5.23 28.66
N ASN A 63 27.99 -4.85 28.84
CA ASN A 63 28.46 -4.07 30.00
C ASN A 63 28.52 -2.56 29.74
N THR A 64 28.31 -2.10 28.50
CA THR A 64 28.33 -0.67 28.17
C THR A 64 26.97 -0.04 28.52
N PRO A 65 26.91 1.02 29.35
CA PRO A 65 25.64 1.67 29.69
C PRO A 65 24.90 2.19 28.45
N GLN A 66 23.64 1.80 28.28
CA GLN A 66 22.78 2.20 27.16
C GLN A 66 21.59 3.05 27.62
N ASP A 67 21.05 3.90 26.74
CA ASP A 67 19.73 4.52 26.91
C ASP A 67 18.67 3.41 27.13
N GLN A 68 17.95 3.47 28.24
CA GLN A 68 16.94 2.48 28.58
C GLN A 68 15.61 2.72 27.87
N GLY A 69 15.47 3.87 27.20
CA GLY A 69 14.22 4.27 26.55
C GLY A 69 13.09 4.48 27.55
N GLU A 70 11.89 4.62 27.00
CA GLU A 70 10.64 4.54 27.76
C GLU A 70 10.08 3.12 27.68
N THR A 71 9.15 2.75 28.57
CA THR A 71 8.61 1.39 28.61
C THR A 71 7.10 1.37 28.84
N PHE A 72 6.47 0.34 28.28
CA PHE A 72 5.14 -0.11 28.68
C PHE A 72 5.10 -1.64 28.68
N THR A 73 4.06 -2.20 29.28
CA THR A 73 3.87 -3.65 29.38
C THR A 73 2.54 -4.08 28.79
N ILE A 74 2.52 -5.22 28.13
CA ILE A 74 1.31 -5.86 27.60
C ILE A 74 1.20 -7.28 28.13
N GLU A 75 0.00 -7.88 28.09
CA GLU A 75 -0.14 -9.30 28.40
C GLU A 75 0.67 -10.14 27.41
N SER A 76 1.56 -11.00 27.93
CA SER A 76 2.28 -11.95 27.09
C SER A 76 1.36 -13.13 26.72
N PRO A 77 1.50 -13.71 25.52
CA PRO A 77 0.90 -15.00 25.18
C PRO A 77 1.30 -16.15 26.13
N LYS A 78 2.35 -15.98 26.93
CA LYS A 78 2.70 -16.88 28.03
C LYS A 78 1.73 -16.65 29.21
N PRO A 79 1.00 -17.68 29.66
CA PRO A 79 -0.01 -17.53 30.71
C PRO A 79 0.52 -16.87 31.99
N GLY A 80 -0.09 -15.74 32.36
CA GLY A 80 0.24 -15.00 33.59
C GLY A 80 1.54 -14.19 33.52
N ALA A 81 2.15 -14.04 32.34
CA ALA A 81 3.34 -13.21 32.13
C ALA A 81 2.99 -11.88 31.44
N GLN A 82 3.92 -10.93 31.52
CA GLN A 82 3.85 -9.64 30.83
C GLN A 82 5.03 -9.54 29.88
N LEU A 83 4.83 -8.92 28.72
CA LEU A 83 5.89 -8.55 27.79
C LEU A 83 6.20 -7.06 28.00
N THR A 84 7.44 -6.75 28.35
CA THR A 84 7.94 -5.36 28.40
C THR A 84 8.38 -4.95 27.01
N ILE A 85 7.95 -3.76 26.58
CA ILE A 85 8.37 -3.15 25.31
C ILE A 85 9.05 -1.82 25.63
N HIS A 86 10.31 -1.72 25.20
CA HIS A 86 11.07 -0.48 25.23
C HIS A 86 10.79 0.33 23.98
N TYR A 87 10.70 1.64 24.09
CA TYR A 87 10.57 2.51 22.92
C TYR A 87 11.39 3.78 23.02
N TYR A 88 11.83 4.25 21.84
CA TYR A 88 12.73 5.37 21.66
C TYR A 88 12.12 6.31 20.64
N ARG A 89 11.58 7.43 21.13
CA ARG A 89 10.95 8.46 20.32
C ARG A 89 11.98 9.48 19.80
N PRO A 90 11.86 10.01 18.57
CA PRO A 90 12.74 11.07 18.11
C PRO A 90 12.68 12.34 18.98
N ASP A 91 13.83 12.95 19.21
CA ASP A 91 13.98 14.19 19.94
C ASP A 91 13.35 15.37 19.16
N GLY A 92 12.70 16.28 19.88
CA GLY A 92 12.15 17.51 19.30
C GLY A 92 10.80 17.36 18.57
N VAL A 93 10.25 16.16 18.49
CA VAL A 93 8.90 15.90 17.98
C VAL A 93 7.84 16.27 19.03
N GLY A 94 6.74 16.88 18.60
CA GLY A 94 5.64 17.25 19.50
C GLY A 94 5.05 16.04 20.24
N GLN A 95 4.54 16.23 21.46
CA GLN A 95 3.94 15.14 22.23
C GLN A 95 2.76 14.48 21.49
N ASP A 96 1.96 15.27 20.77
CA ASP A 96 0.78 14.79 20.03
C ASP A 96 1.07 14.40 18.57
N GLU A 97 2.29 14.60 18.08
CA GLU A 97 2.64 14.33 16.68
C GLU A 97 2.82 12.81 16.45
N LYS A 98 2.23 12.23 15.42
CA LYS A 98 2.41 10.79 15.16
C LYS A 98 3.67 10.55 14.34
N THR A 99 4.53 9.63 14.78
CA THR A 99 5.73 9.20 14.05
C THR A 99 5.54 7.80 13.45
N PRO A 100 6.20 7.47 12.33
CA PRO A 100 6.26 6.09 11.84
C PRO A 100 6.89 5.13 12.86
N VAL A 101 6.72 3.84 12.64
CA VAL A 101 7.17 2.79 13.56
C VAL A 101 8.32 1.98 12.96
N VAL A 102 9.42 1.87 13.69
CA VAL A 102 10.39 0.79 13.51
C VAL A 102 10.20 -0.22 14.63
N TYR A 103 9.82 -1.46 14.31
CA TYR A 103 9.67 -2.53 15.30
C TYR A 103 10.88 -3.47 15.21
N TYR A 104 11.76 -3.38 16.21
CA TYR A 104 13.09 -3.98 16.19
C TYR A 104 13.16 -5.24 17.05
N CYS A 105 13.59 -6.37 16.48
CA CYS A 105 13.88 -7.60 17.21
C CYS A 105 15.40 -7.76 17.34
N HIS A 106 15.91 -7.78 18.57
CA HIS A 106 17.35 -7.95 18.81
C HIS A 106 17.84 -9.38 18.54
N GLY A 107 19.13 -9.50 18.21
CA GLY A 107 19.87 -10.74 17.98
C GLY A 107 20.48 -11.32 19.26
N GLY A 108 21.49 -12.17 19.08
CA GLY A 108 22.12 -12.95 20.17
C GLY A 108 21.74 -14.43 20.18
N GLY A 109 21.51 -15.02 18.99
CA GLY A 109 21.30 -16.47 18.83
C GLY A 109 20.04 -17.02 19.52
N TYR A 110 19.08 -16.16 19.91
CA TYR A 110 17.96 -16.49 20.81
C TYR A 110 18.37 -16.89 22.24
N LEU A 111 19.65 -16.81 22.59
CA LEU A 111 20.18 -17.29 23.88
C LEU A 111 20.69 -16.16 24.78
N MET A 112 20.99 -15.00 24.20
CA MET A 112 21.46 -13.79 24.88
C MET A 112 20.93 -12.54 24.18
N GLY A 113 21.18 -11.37 24.77
CA GLY A 113 20.70 -10.07 24.30
C GLY A 113 19.66 -9.47 25.24
N SER A 114 19.21 -8.26 24.91
CA SER A 114 18.07 -7.60 25.58
C SER A 114 17.48 -6.54 24.67
N ALA A 115 16.25 -6.08 24.98
CA ALA A 115 15.59 -5.03 24.21
C ALA A 115 16.31 -3.68 24.26
N THR A 116 17.23 -3.48 25.22
CA THR A 116 17.99 -2.24 25.40
C THR A 116 19.44 -2.32 24.94
N MET A 117 19.85 -3.46 24.36
CA MET A 117 21.25 -3.75 23.98
C MET A 117 21.87 -2.66 23.07
N TYR A 118 21.06 -1.98 22.26
CA TYR A 118 21.49 -0.87 21.39
C TYR A 118 20.81 0.46 21.72
N GLY A 119 20.43 0.70 22.97
CA GLY A 119 19.61 1.84 23.36
C GLY A 119 20.07 3.20 22.81
N ASN A 120 21.37 3.52 22.92
CA ASN A 120 21.90 4.76 22.33
C ASN A 120 21.75 4.79 20.80
N GLY A 121 22.02 3.66 20.15
CA GLY A 121 21.84 3.48 18.70
C GLY A 121 20.38 3.57 18.26
N PHE A 122 19.42 3.11 19.09
CA PHE A 122 17.98 3.24 18.85
C PHE A 122 17.53 4.70 18.93
N ARG A 123 18.02 5.47 19.92
CA ARG A 123 17.77 6.92 19.98
C ARG A 123 18.28 7.64 18.74
N GLU A 124 19.51 7.34 18.33
CA GLU A 124 20.07 7.94 17.12
C GLU A 124 19.31 7.52 15.85
N MET A 125 18.91 6.25 15.76
CA MET A 125 18.09 5.74 14.66
C MET A 125 16.74 6.45 14.62
N ALA A 126 16.07 6.61 15.76
CA ALA A 126 14.82 7.34 15.88
C ALA A 126 14.96 8.76 15.34
N ASN A 127 16.02 9.46 15.76
CA ASN A 127 16.34 10.81 15.30
C ASN A 127 16.63 10.90 13.80
N ARG A 128 17.39 9.95 13.22
CA ARG A 128 17.74 9.95 11.79
C ARG A 128 16.58 9.61 10.86
N LEU A 129 15.65 8.78 11.35
CA LEU A 129 14.51 8.30 10.59
C LEU A 129 13.23 9.13 10.82
N GLY A 130 13.17 9.87 11.93
CA GLY A 130 11.94 10.53 12.38
C GLY A 130 10.86 9.52 12.81
N ALA A 131 11.27 8.33 13.25
CA ALA A 131 10.38 7.20 13.57
C ALA A 131 10.60 6.74 15.01
N THR A 132 9.56 6.28 15.69
CA THR A 132 9.70 5.67 17.01
C THR A 132 10.18 4.24 16.85
N VAL A 133 11.27 3.88 17.54
CA VAL A 133 11.81 2.52 17.57
C VAL A 133 11.21 1.78 18.76
N PHE A 134 10.54 0.66 18.54
CA PHE A 134 10.05 -0.25 19.58
C PHE A 134 10.90 -1.51 19.61
N SER A 135 11.22 -2.00 20.81
CA SER A 135 12.06 -3.17 21.03
C SER A 135 11.43 -4.02 22.15
N PRO A 136 10.87 -5.20 21.83
CA PRO A 136 10.27 -6.09 22.83
C PRO A 136 11.33 -6.93 23.55
N GLU A 137 11.18 -7.08 24.87
CA GLU A 137 12.00 -7.96 25.71
C GLU A 137 11.44 -9.39 25.64
N TYR A 138 11.67 -10.07 24.52
CA TYR A 138 11.13 -11.41 24.24
C TYR A 138 11.85 -12.50 25.04
N THR A 139 11.15 -13.59 25.37
CA THR A 139 11.69 -14.70 26.16
C THR A 139 12.85 -15.39 25.44
N LEU A 140 14.00 -15.52 26.10
CA LEU A 140 15.18 -16.20 25.57
C LEU A 140 15.13 -17.72 25.79
N THR A 141 15.81 -18.48 24.92
CA THR A 141 15.92 -19.95 24.99
C THR A 141 16.62 -20.47 26.25
N THR A 142 17.38 -19.60 26.93
CA THR A 142 18.10 -19.91 28.18
C THR A 142 17.21 -19.78 29.41
N GLU A 143 16.03 -19.18 29.28
CA GLU A 143 15.08 -19.05 30.39
C GLU A 143 14.36 -20.37 30.68
N GLU A 144 14.18 -20.67 31.97
CA GLU A 144 13.49 -21.91 32.39
C GLU A 144 12.06 -22.02 31.87
N SER A 145 11.42 -20.89 31.58
CA SER A 145 10.05 -20.83 31.06
C SER A 145 9.94 -20.94 29.54
N TYR A 146 11.07 -21.04 28.84
CA TYR A 146 11.06 -21.06 27.39
C TYR A 146 10.30 -22.27 26.83
N THR A 147 9.46 -22.02 25.83
CA THR A 147 8.81 -23.07 25.06
C THR A 147 8.57 -22.54 23.65
N TYR A 148 9.18 -23.18 22.65
CA TYR A 148 8.98 -22.81 21.25
C TYR A 148 7.48 -22.82 20.87
N PRO A 149 6.97 -21.86 20.07
CA PRO A 149 7.62 -20.63 19.56
C PRO A 149 7.22 -19.38 20.37
N ILE A 150 7.42 -19.36 21.68
CA ILE A 150 6.95 -18.24 22.52
C ILE A 150 7.55 -16.90 22.11
N GLU A 151 8.81 -16.87 21.70
CA GLU A 151 9.52 -15.67 21.26
C GLU A 151 8.82 -15.02 20.05
N LEU A 152 8.42 -15.83 19.05
CA LEU A 152 7.69 -15.35 17.88
C LEU A 152 6.30 -14.83 18.24
N LYS A 153 5.62 -15.52 19.17
CA LYS A 153 4.29 -15.12 19.63
C LYS A 153 4.35 -13.80 20.41
N GLU A 154 5.36 -13.62 21.26
CA GLU A 154 5.56 -12.40 22.04
C GLU A 154 5.84 -11.19 21.15
N VAL A 155 6.83 -11.28 20.25
CA VAL A 155 7.13 -10.15 19.34
C VAL A 155 5.96 -9.82 18.42
N TYR A 156 5.19 -10.83 17.99
CA TYR A 156 4.00 -10.59 17.17
C TYR A 156 2.86 -9.95 17.97
N ALA A 157 2.67 -10.35 19.24
CA ALA A 157 1.71 -9.71 20.13
C ALA A 157 2.08 -8.25 20.39
N GLY A 158 3.37 -7.97 20.60
CA GLY A 158 3.86 -6.60 20.76
C GLY A 158 3.69 -5.74 19.50
N LEU A 159 4.00 -6.30 18.33
CA LEU A 159 3.77 -5.64 17.04
C LEU A 159 2.28 -5.30 16.84
N THR A 160 1.40 -6.26 17.13
CA THR A 160 -0.07 -6.09 17.04
C THR A 160 -0.54 -4.99 17.99
N TYR A 161 -0.05 -4.98 19.22
CA TYR A 161 -0.40 -3.93 20.19
C TYR A 161 0.03 -2.54 19.71
N VAL A 162 1.25 -2.39 19.19
CA VAL A 162 1.74 -1.11 18.65
C VAL A 162 0.88 -0.63 17.48
N HIS A 163 0.43 -1.54 16.62
CA HIS A 163 -0.49 -1.23 15.53
C HIS A 163 -1.86 -0.75 16.06
N GLU A 164 -2.47 -1.50 16.97
CA GLU A 164 -3.83 -1.25 17.47
C GLU A 164 -3.92 -0.03 18.40
N HIS A 165 -2.85 0.27 19.14
CA HIS A 165 -2.80 1.37 20.11
C HIS A 165 -1.93 2.55 19.63
N GLY A 166 -1.76 2.72 18.32
CA GLY A 166 -0.92 3.78 17.75
C GLY A 166 -1.28 5.19 18.23
N ASP A 167 -2.57 5.48 18.43
CA ASP A 167 -3.05 6.76 18.95
C ASP A 167 -2.58 7.04 20.38
N GLU A 168 -2.64 6.03 21.25
CA GLU A 168 -2.19 6.12 22.65
C GLU A 168 -0.66 6.22 22.74
N LEU A 169 0.03 5.59 21.80
CA LEU A 169 1.49 5.57 21.70
C LEU A 169 2.05 6.76 20.91
N HIS A 170 1.20 7.63 20.37
CA HIS A 170 1.57 8.76 19.49
C HIS A 170 2.41 8.33 18.29
N VAL A 171 2.03 7.24 17.63
CA VAL A 171 2.66 6.70 16.41
C VAL A 171 1.62 6.40 15.34
N ASP A 172 2.07 6.40 14.08
CA ASP A 172 1.27 5.89 12.97
C ASP A 172 1.38 4.36 12.93
N GLY A 173 0.45 3.70 13.61
CA GLY A 173 0.34 2.24 13.64
C GLY A 173 0.10 1.60 12.27
N ASN A 174 -0.15 2.37 11.20
CA ASN A 174 -0.28 1.85 9.83
C ASN A 174 0.99 2.02 8.98
N ASN A 175 2.04 2.62 9.54
CA ASN A 175 3.30 2.89 8.87
C ASN A 175 4.46 2.21 9.61
N ILE A 176 4.49 0.87 9.52
CA ILE A 176 5.40 0.03 10.27
C ILE A 176 6.47 -0.61 9.37
N VAL A 177 7.74 -0.44 9.74
CA VAL A 177 8.86 -1.24 9.25
C VAL A 177 9.32 -2.15 10.36
N ILE A 178 9.43 -3.46 10.08
CA ILE A 178 10.01 -4.41 11.01
C ILE A 178 11.51 -4.55 10.72
N MET A 179 12.32 -4.72 11.76
CA MET A 179 13.77 -4.74 11.64
C MET A 179 14.38 -5.72 12.63
N GLY A 180 15.50 -6.33 12.29
CA GLY A 180 16.29 -7.07 13.27
C GLY A 180 17.61 -7.55 12.69
N GLU A 181 18.50 -7.94 13.58
CA GLU A 181 19.84 -8.41 13.27
C GLU A 181 20.10 -9.84 13.75
N SER A 182 20.89 -10.63 13.00
CA SER A 182 21.25 -11.99 13.39
C SER A 182 20.01 -12.87 13.67
N ALA A 183 19.93 -13.52 14.83
CA ALA A 183 18.74 -14.23 15.29
C ALA A 183 17.47 -13.35 15.35
N GLY A 184 17.61 -12.05 15.63
CA GLY A 184 16.53 -11.07 15.59
C GLY A 184 16.08 -10.73 14.16
N GLY A 185 17.01 -10.74 13.21
CA GLY A 185 16.71 -10.68 11.78
C GLY A 185 15.96 -11.94 11.32
N GLY A 186 16.39 -13.11 11.80
CA GLY A 186 15.65 -14.36 11.63
C GLY A 186 14.25 -14.29 12.21
N LEU A 187 14.11 -13.77 13.43
CA LEU A 187 12.82 -13.56 14.11
C LEU A 187 11.92 -12.60 13.33
N THR A 188 12.49 -11.55 12.76
CA THR A 188 11.80 -10.58 11.90
C THR A 188 11.25 -11.25 10.64
N ALA A 189 12.03 -12.11 9.98
CA ALA A 189 11.57 -12.87 8.82
C ALA A 189 10.46 -13.87 9.20
N ARG A 190 10.61 -14.57 10.33
CA ARG A 190 9.60 -15.47 10.89
C ARG A 190 8.29 -14.72 11.22
N MET A 191 8.39 -13.53 11.79
CA MET A 191 7.26 -12.65 12.11
C MET A 191 6.55 -12.14 10.86
N ALA A 192 7.28 -11.79 9.80
CA ALA A 192 6.68 -11.41 8.51
C ALA A 192 5.89 -12.57 7.88
N LEU A 193 6.44 -13.79 7.86
CA LEU A 193 5.71 -14.98 7.41
C LEU A 193 4.46 -15.22 8.27
N TRP A 194 4.60 -15.13 9.59
CA TRP A 194 3.48 -15.32 10.52
C TRP A 194 2.38 -14.29 10.30
N ASN A 195 2.73 -13.01 10.14
CA ASN A 195 1.77 -11.94 9.86
C ASN A 195 1.05 -12.16 8.53
N LYS A 196 1.77 -12.58 7.49
CA LYS A 196 1.21 -12.86 6.17
C LYS A 196 0.17 -13.97 6.20
N ASP A 197 0.45 -15.03 6.95
CA ASP A 197 -0.39 -16.24 6.93
C ASP A 197 -1.50 -16.21 7.99
N LYS A 198 -1.28 -15.53 9.12
CA LYS A 198 -2.13 -15.62 10.31
C LYS A 198 -2.59 -14.25 10.83
N GLY A 199 -2.15 -13.17 10.18
CA GLY A 199 -2.23 -11.81 10.70
C GLY A 199 -2.73 -10.78 9.68
N ASN A 200 -2.71 -9.52 10.09
CA ASN A 200 -3.16 -8.40 9.27
C ASN A 200 -2.47 -7.05 9.58
N VAL A 201 -1.34 -7.07 10.31
CA VAL A 201 -0.59 -5.83 10.60
C VAL A 201 0.00 -5.28 9.29
N PRO A 202 -0.18 -3.99 8.95
CA PRO A 202 0.28 -3.40 7.70
C PRO A 202 1.79 -3.12 7.71
N ILE A 203 2.59 -4.16 7.52
CA ILE A 203 4.06 -4.08 7.46
C ILE A 203 4.50 -3.54 6.09
N LYS A 204 5.10 -2.35 6.07
CA LYS A 204 5.61 -1.66 4.87
C LYS A 204 6.89 -2.29 4.32
N GLY A 205 7.71 -2.83 5.21
CA GLY A 205 8.96 -3.47 4.83
C GLY A 205 9.62 -4.22 5.97
N ALA A 206 10.52 -5.13 5.60
CA ALA A 206 11.37 -5.89 6.51
C ALA A 206 12.84 -5.54 6.26
N VAL A 207 13.55 -5.15 7.31
CA VAL A 207 14.99 -4.89 7.28
C VAL A 207 15.69 -6.04 8.02
N LEU A 208 16.36 -6.89 7.25
CA LEU A 208 17.02 -8.09 7.72
C LEU A 208 18.53 -7.88 7.70
N ILE A 209 19.15 -7.78 8.87
CA ILE A 209 20.58 -7.52 9.00
C ILE A 209 21.25 -8.87 9.33
N TYR A 210 22.03 -9.41 8.40
CA TYR A 210 22.68 -10.72 8.43
C TYR A 210 21.82 -11.80 9.13
N PRO A 211 20.56 -12.00 8.70
CA PRO A 211 19.59 -12.79 9.46
C PRO A 211 19.95 -14.29 9.53
N MET A 212 19.65 -14.91 10.66
CA MET A 212 19.73 -16.37 10.83
C MET A 212 18.45 -17.03 10.29
N LEU A 213 18.50 -17.65 9.11
CA LEU A 213 17.33 -18.10 8.34
C LEU A 213 17.27 -19.63 8.11
N ASP A 214 18.41 -20.32 8.06
CA ASP A 214 18.47 -21.75 7.77
C ASP A 214 19.02 -22.59 8.94
N TYR A 215 18.19 -23.51 9.44
CA TYR A 215 18.57 -24.40 10.54
C TYR A 215 19.67 -25.41 10.18
N ARG A 216 19.94 -25.60 8.88
CA ARG A 216 20.95 -26.54 8.37
C ARG A 216 22.36 -25.95 8.34
N THR A 217 22.47 -24.62 8.29
CA THR A 217 23.74 -23.91 8.09
C THR A 217 24.75 -24.22 9.21
N GLY A 218 25.99 -24.51 8.84
CA GLY A 218 27.04 -24.94 9.75
C GLY A 218 26.94 -26.39 10.24
N GLY A 219 25.81 -27.08 10.00
CA GLY A 219 25.59 -28.47 10.37
C GLY A 219 26.01 -29.49 9.28
N PRO A 220 25.76 -30.79 9.52
CA PRO A 220 26.03 -31.84 8.54
C PRO A 220 25.27 -31.69 7.21
N ASP A 221 24.09 -31.07 7.27
CA ASP A 221 23.18 -30.85 6.14
C ASP A 221 23.32 -29.46 5.50
N ASP A 222 24.38 -28.71 5.85
CA ASP A 222 24.72 -27.43 5.23
C ASP A 222 24.83 -27.59 3.70
N LEU A 223 24.06 -26.76 2.98
CA LEU A 223 23.97 -26.79 1.52
C LEU A 223 25.22 -26.24 0.83
N TYR A 224 25.91 -25.29 1.46
CA TYR A 224 26.98 -24.50 0.83
C TYR A 224 28.37 -24.99 1.22
N LYS A 225 28.54 -25.47 2.47
CA LYS A 225 29.80 -26.04 2.96
C LYS A 225 31.02 -25.13 2.71
N ASP A 226 30.83 -23.83 2.88
CA ASP A 226 31.90 -22.86 2.67
C ASP A 226 32.83 -22.84 3.89
N ASP A 227 34.09 -23.22 3.69
CA ASP A 227 35.11 -23.21 4.74
C ASP A 227 35.67 -21.81 5.01
N MET A 228 35.26 -20.79 4.25
CA MET A 228 35.72 -19.41 4.40
C MET A 228 34.77 -18.53 5.23
N THR A 229 33.65 -19.07 5.70
CA THR A 229 32.62 -18.33 6.47
C THR A 229 32.35 -18.98 7.83
N GLY A 230 31.86 -18.18 8.78
CA GLY A 230 31.53 -18.64 10.13
C GLY A 230 32.75 -19.05 10.97
N GLU A 231 33.90 -18.43 10.71
CA GLU A 231 35.12 -18.61 11.50
C GLU A 231 35.25 -17.56 12.62
N PHE A 232 34.50 -16.46 12.56
CA PHE A 232 34.59 -15.32 13.49
C PHE A 232 33.22 -14.93 14.03
N VAL A 233 33.16 -14.54 15.31
CA VAL A 233 32.00 -14.02 16.04
C VAL A 233 30.84 -15.01 16.22
N TRP A 234 30.26 -15.51 15.13
CA TRP A 234 29.21 -16.53 15.14
C TRP A 234 29.67 -17.74 14.33
N THR A 235 29.98 -18.83 15.01
CA THR A 235 30.57 -20.01 14.36
C THR A 235 29.52 -21.01 13.90
N LYS A 236 29.95 -21.95 13.04
CA LYS A 236 29.12 -23.10 12.63
C LYS A 236 28.60 -23.90 13.83
N GLU A 237 29.44 -24.09 14.85
CA GLU A 237 29.07 -24.81 16.07
C GLU A 237 28.03 -24.03 16.89
N ASP A 238 28.22 -22.72 17.05
CA ASP A 238 27.26 -21.84 17.73
C ASP A 238 25.91 -21.87 17.04
N ASN A 239 25.88 -21.84 15.70
CA ASN A 239 24.65 -21.88 14.92
C ASN A 239 23.86 -23.17 15.14
N VAL A 240 24.54 -24.33 15.10
CA VAL A 240 23.92 -25.64 15.36
C VAL A 240 23.35 -25.70 16.78
N ILE A 241 24.07 -25.16 17.76
CA ILE A 241 23.61 -25.09 19.16
C ILE A 241 22.40 -24.15 19.29
N GLY A 242 22.46 -22.96 18.69
CA GLY A 242 21.39 -21.95 18.72
C GLY A 242 20.08 -22.49 18.16
N TRP A 243 20.12 -23.11 16.97
CA TRP A 243 18.95 -23.77 16.38
C TRP A 243 18.42 -24.91 17.25
N ALA A 244 19.29 -25.76 17.81
CA ALA A 244 18.87 -26.86 18.69
C ALA A 244 18.19 -26.37 19.98
N LEU A 245 18.67 -25.25 20.55
CA LEU A 245 18.06 -24.61 21.71
C LEU A 245 16.71 -23.98 21.36
N LEU A 246 16.62 -23.29 20.22
CA LEU A 246 15.36 -22.74 19.70
C LEU A 246 14.31 -23.83 19.48
N GLN A 247 14.67 -24.95 18.84
CA GLN A 247 13.77 -26.09 18.67
C GLN A 247 13.27 -26.65 20.00
N HIS A 248 14.09 -26.52 21.05
CA HIS A 248 13.80 -26.97 22.41
C HIS A 248 13.29 -28.42 22.49
N GLY A 249 13.83 -29.28 21.62
CA GLY A 249 13.47 -30.70 21.51
C GLY A 249 12.04 -30.99 21.05
N GLN A 250 11.34 -30.01 20.47
CA GLN A 250 10.02 -30.18 19.88
C GLN A 250 10.13 -30.69 18.43
N ASP A 251 9.22 -31.58 18.04
CA ASP A 251 9.02 -31.90 16.62
C ASP A 251 8.24 -30.76 15.97
N ILE A 252 8.86 -30.08 15.00
CA ILE A 252 8.24 -28.99 14.25
C ILE A 252 7.40 -29.60 13.12
N PRO A 253 6.08 -29.32 13.06
CA PRO A 253 5.24 -29.77 11.95
C PRO A 253 5.74 -29.26 10.60
N ALA A 254 5.61 -30.07 9.56
CA ALA A 254 6.12 -29.73 8.23
C ALA A 254 5.50 -28.44 7.65
N ASP A 255 4.24 -28.15 7.98
CA ASP A 255 3.51 -26.94 7.61
C ASP A 255 3.88 -25.71 8.45
N GLU A 256 4.51 -25.90 9.61
CA GLU A 256 5.04 -24.81 10.44
C GLU A 256 6.54 -24.59 10.27
N MET A 257 7.22 -25.45 9.50
CA MET A 257 8.67 -25.43 9.35
C MET A 257 9.19 -24.11 8.76
N ILE A 258 8.39 -23.42 7.94
CA ILE A 258 8.75 -22.08 7.41
C ILE A 258 8.80 -21.00 8.50
N TYR A 259 8.07 -21.14 9.60
CA TYR A 259 8.14 -20.24 10.75
C TYR A 259 9.26 -20.61 11.71
N TYR A 260 9.83 -21.80 11.57
CA TYR A 260 11.06 -22.19 12.24
C TYR A 260 12.26 -21.70 11.43
N SER A 261 12.36 -22.10 10.16
CA SER A 261 13.47 -21.78 9.26
C SER A 261 12.96 -21.13 7.96
N PRO A 262 12.90 -19.79 7.88
CA PRO A 262 12.36 -19.08 6.72
C PRO A 262 13.06 -19.38 5.40
N ALA A 263 14.35 -19.73 5.41
CA ALA A 263 15.14 -20.02 4.21
C ALA A 263 14.58 -21.18 3.37
N ILE A 264 13.76 -22.06 3.95
CA ILE A 264 13.18 -23.19 3.23
C ILE A 264 11.86 -22.84 2.51
N ALA A 265 11.33 -21.64 2.73
CA ALA A 265 10.07 -21.22 2.14
C ALA A 265 10.18 -21.18 0.61
N THR A 266 9.20 -21.76 -0.07
CA THR A 266 9.12 -21.73 -1.53
C THR A 266 8.69 -20.34 -2.02
N PRO A 267 8.92 -19.98 -3.30
CA PRO A 267 8.46 -18.70 -3.84
C PRO A 267 6.94 -18.50 -3.69
N GLU A 268 6.15 -19.58 -3.81
CA GLU A 268 4.70 -19.52 -3.58
C GLU A 268 4.36 -19.14 -2.14
N GLN A 269 5.06 -19.73 -1.16
CA GLN A 269 4.89 -19.40 0.25
C GLN A 269 5.38 -17.99 0.59
N LEU A 270 6.26 -17.41 -0.22
CA LEU A 270 6.78 -16.05 -0.05
C LEU A 270 5.98 -14.97 -0.79
N LYS A 271 4.98 -15.32 -1.62
CA LYS A 271 4.12 -14.32 -2.26
C LYS A 271 3.42 -13.47 -1.20
N GLY A 272 3.55 -12.14 -1.31
CA GLY A 272 2.99 -11.20 -0.34
C GLY A 272 3.87 -10.96 0.90
N PHE A 273 5.10 -11.48 0.93
CA PHE A 273 6.10 -11.07 1.92
C PHE A 273 6.43 -9.57 1.75
N PRO A 274 6.69 -8.82 2.83
CA PRO A 274 6.94 -7.38 2.75
C PRO A 274 8.18 -7.03 1.93
N SER A 275 8.22 -5.81 1.37
CA SER A 275 9.42 -5.28 0.70
C SER A 275 10.63 -5.44 1.63
N THR A 276 11.72 -5.99 1.12
CA THR A 276 12.83 -6.43 1.97
C THR A 276 14.10 -5.63 1.66
N PHE A 277 14.81 -5.22 2.70
CA PHE A 277 16.22 -4.84 2.64
C PHE A 277 17.01 -5.89 3.39
N LEU A 278 18.01 -6.49 2.75
CA LEU A 278 18.90 -7.46 3.37
C LEU A 278 20.36 -7.02 3.22
N ILE A 279 21.15 -7.14 4.27
CA ILE A 279 22.60 -6.91 4.19
C ILE A 279 23.36 -7.95 5.00
N VAL A 280 24.47 -8.44 4.47
CA VAL A 280 25.28 -9.49 5.12
C VAL A 280 26.76 -9.30 4.83
N GLY A 281 27.63 -9.68 5.76
CA GLY A 281 29.08 -9.64 5.55
C GLY A 281 29.55 -10.78 4.64
N SER A 282 30.59 -10.56 3.82
CA SER A 282 31.09 -11.61 2.93
C SER A 282 31.81 -12.75 3.65
N LEU A 283 32.17 -12.57 4.92
CA LEU A 283 32.79 -13.60 5.78
C LEU A 283 31.82 -14.15 6.84
N ASP A 284 30.58 -13.65 6.81
CA ASP A 284 29.50 -14.09 7.68
C ASP A 284 29.06 -15.52 7.33
N LEU A 285 28.74 -16.32 8.34
CA LEU A 285 28.19 -17.66 8.17
C LEU A 285 26.92 -17.63 7.30
N PHE A 286 26.08 -16.60 7.44
CA PHE A 286 24.77 -16.53 6.81
C PHE A 286 24.78 -16.03 5.36
N VAL A 287 25.94 -15.62 4.82
CA VAL A 287 26.02 -14.98 3.50
C VAL A 287 25.33 -15.76 2.38
N HIS A 288 25.42 -17.09 2.40
CA HIS A 288 24.86 -17.92 1.33
C HIS A 288 23.36 -18.18 1.50
N GLU A 289 22.89 -18.43 2.72
CA GLU A 289 21.45 -18.59 2.99
C GLU A 289 20.69 -17.28 2.74
N ASP A 290 21.29 -16.14 3.09
CA ASP A 290 20.74 -14.81 2.87
C ASP A 290 20.56 -14.49 1.39
N LYS A 291 21.60 -14.76 0.59
CA LYS A 291 21.54 -14.61 -0.87
C LYS A 291 20.47 -15.50 -1.48
N ALA A 292 20.38 -16.74 -1.04
CA ALA A 292 19.36 -17.66 -1.55
C ALA A 292 17.95 -17.24 -1.14
N PHE A 293 17.76 -16.73 0.08
CA PHE A 293 16.47 -16.21 0.52
C PHE A 293 16.02 -15.01 -0.30
N VAL A 294 16.93 -14.07 -0.62
CA VAL A 294 16.65 -12.95 -1.52
C VAL A 294 16.25 -13.43 -2.92
N GLU A 295 16.90 -14.48 -3.43
CA GLU A 295 16.51 -15.10 -4.70
C GLU A 295 15.08 -15.68 -4.62
N GLN A 296 14.73 -16.37 -3.53
CA GLN A 296 13.37 -16.88 -3.34
C GLN A 296 12.33 -15.75 -3.23
N LEU A 297 12.65 -14.64 -2.54
CA LEU A 297 11.81 -13.45 -2.49
C LEU A 297 11.60 -12.84 -3.89
N SER A 298 12.67 -12.73 -4.69
CA SER A 298 12.58 -12.22 -6.05
C SER A 298 11.69 -13.10 -6.94
N LEU A 299 11.85 -14.42 -6.86
CA LEU A 299 10.99 -15.38 -7.58
C LEU A 299 9.52 -15.31 -7.13
N ALA A 300 9.26 -14.87 -5.89
CA ALA A 300 7.93 -14.65 -5.36
C ALA A 300 7.31 -13.29 -5.77
N GLY A 301 8.03 -12.47 -6.54
CA GLY A 301 7.60 -11.13 -6.92
C GLY A 301 7.74 -10.08 -5.81
N VAL A 302 8.53 -10.37 -4.76
CA VAL A 302 8.76 -9.44 -3.65
C VAL A 302 9.90 -8.48 -4.01
N LYS A 303 9.69 -7.18 -3.77
CA LYS A 303 10.76 -6.18 -3.92
C LYS A 303 11.82 -6.42 -2.85
N ALA A 304 13.02 -6.82 -3.25
CA ALA A 304 14.14 -7.05 -2.35
C ALA A 304 15.39 -6.28 -2.80
N GLU A 305 15.96 -5.47 -1.92
CA GLU A 305 17.29 -4.86 -2.07
C GLU A 305 18.26 -5.66 -1.19
N SER A 306 19.35 -6.20 -1.76
CA SER A 306 20.32 -7.00 -1.01
C SER A 306 21.77 -6.54 -1.20
N PHE A 307 22.55 -6.48 -0.13
CA PHE A 307 23.95 -6.09 -0.16
C PHE A 307 24.84 -7.14 0.53
N VAL A 308 25.98 -7.45 -0.10
CA VAL A 308 27.05 -8.21 0.55
C VAL A 308 28.20 -7.26 0.81
N GLU A 309 28.50 -6.98 2.08
CA GLU A 309 29.58 -6.08 2.45
C GLU A 309 30.92 -6.85 2.46
N PRO A 310 31.90 -6.46 1.63
CA PRO A 310 33.13 -7.22 1.45
C PRO A 310 34.05 -7.14 2.66
N GLY A 311 34.63 -8.30 3.02
CA GLY A 311 35.71 -8.42 3.99
C GLY A 311 35.30 -8.28 5.46
N VAL A 312 34.00 -8.30 5.77
CA VAL A 312 33.52 -8.15 7.15
C VAL A 312 32.82 -9.42 7.66
N PRO A 313 32.96 -9.77 8.96
CA PRO A 313 32.33 -10.93 9.58
C PRO A 313 30.91 -10.61 10.08
N HIS A 314 30.29 -11.58 10.77
CA HIS A 314 29.04 -11.37 11.50
C HIS A 314 29.18 -10.25 12.55
N SER A 315 28.12 -9.44 12.71
CA SER A 315 28.07 -8.33 13.68
C SER A 315 29.16 -7.26 13.55
N TYR A 316 29.73 -7.09 12.35
CA TYR A 316 30.79 -6.10 12.08
C TYR A 316 30.40 -4.66 12.47
N ASP A 317 29.14 -4.31 12.32
CA ASP A 317 28.60 -3.00 12.65
C ASP A 317 28.64 -2.69 14.15
N VAL A 318 28.63 -3.73 14.97
CA VAL A 318 28.76 -3.62 16.42
C VAL A 318 30.22 -3.64 16.85
N MET A 319 31.07 -4.41 16.15
CA MET A 319 32.51 -4.45 16.40
C MET A 319 33.15 -3.08 16.21
N LEU A 320 32.83 -2.41 15.10
CA LEU A 320 33.41 -1.11 14.74
C LEU A 320 32.34 -0.20 14.16
N ASN A 321 31.70 0.53 15.08
CA ASN A 321 30.56 1.42 14.80
C ASN A 321 30.85 2.53 13.76
N ASP A 322 32.11 2.96 13.68
CA ASP A 322 32.56 4.12 12.90
C ASP A 322 33.40 3.73 11.67
N SER A 323 33.49 2.42 11.35
CA SER A 323 34.19 1.97 10.15
C SER A 323 33.48 2.43 8.86
N PRO A 324 34.19 2.53 7.72
CA PRO A 324 33.57 2.85 6.43
C PRO A 324 32.41 1.92 6.06
N GLN A 325 32.55 0.62 6.30
CA GLN A 325 31.56 -0.42 6.01
C GLN A 325 30.32 -0.25 6.88
N THR A 326 30.51 0.04 8.17
CA THR A 326 29.39 0.25 9.10
C THR A 326 28.62 1.52 8.77
N ILE A 327 29.32 2.62 8.45
CA ILE A 327 28.69 3.87 8.03
C ILE A 327 27.90 3.65 6.73
N ARG A 328 28.48 2.95 5.76
CA ARG A 328 27.82 2.62 4.50
C ARG A 328 26.56 1.80 4.74
N PHE A 329 26.65 0.75 5.56
CA PHE A 329 25.50 -0.06 5.95
C PHE A 329 24.39 0.80 6.55
N LYS A 330 24.69 1.60 7.59
CA LYS A 330 23.70 2.44 8.25
C LYS A 330 23.02 3.40 7.26
N ASN A 331 23.78 3.99 6.33
CA ASN A 331 23.21 4.85 5.30
C ASN A 331 22.28 4.08 4.36
N LEU A 332 22.71 2.93 3.83
CA LEU A 332 21.88 2.09 2.94
C LEU A 332 20.60 1.63 3.65
N ARG A 333 20.70 1.20 4.90
CA ARG A 333 19.57 0.83 5.75
C ARG A 333 18.63 1.99 5.94
N ASP A 334 19.13 3.16 6.36
CA ASP A 334 18.29 4.32 6.65
C ASP A 334 17.61 4.84 5.38
N GLU A 335 18.28 4.79 4.23
CA GLU A 335 17.68 5.07 2.92
C GLU A 335 16.59 4.05 2.57
N ALA A 336 16.82 2.76 2.77
CA ALA A 336 15.83 1.73 2.53
C ALA A 336 14.60 1.89 3.44
N VAL A 337 14.80 2.17 4.73
CA VAL A 337 13.70 2.43 5.67
C VAL A 337 12.91 3.67 5.28
N LYS A 338 13.59 4.77 4.91
CA LYS A 338 12.91 5.96 4.38
C LYS A 338 12.14 5.64 3.11
N LYS A 339 12.71 4.86 2.20
CA LYS A 339 11.99 4.35 1.01
C LYS A 339 10.84 3.43 1.40
N MET A 340 10.86 2.71 2.52
CA MET A 340 9.77 1.85 2.97
C MET A 340 8.63 2.65 3.60
N PHE A 341 8.94 3.64 4.43
CA PHE A 341 7.95 4.59 4.95
C PHE A 341 7.32 5.43 3.85
N ASN A 342 8.10 5.78 2.83
CA ASN A 342 7.64 6.49 1.65
C ASN A 342 7.21 5.55 0.51
N SER A 343 7.45 4.24 0.63
CA SER A 343 6.88 3.27 -0.28
C SER A 343 5.46 3.14 0.19
N GLU A 344 4.61 3.90 -0.48
CA GLU A 344 3.23 3.51 -0.61
C GLU A 344 3.23 2.00 -0.86
N ASN A 345 2.45 1.28 -0.05
CA ASN A 345 2.16 -0.10 -0.37
C ASN A 345 1.82 -0.09 -1.86
N SER A 346 2.52 -0.90 -2.65
CA SER A 346 2.06 -1.28 -3.97
C SER A 346 0.72 -2.04 -3.92
N ASN A 347 0.03 -2.02 -2.76
CA ASN A 347 -1.42 -2.04 -2.58
C ASN A 347 -1.85 -1.22 -1.34
N MET A 348 -1.88 0.13 -1.44
CA MET A 348 -2.62 1.15 -0.65
C MET A 348 -1.79 2.38 -0.22
N SER A 349 -2.06 3.49 -0.91
CA SER A 349 -2.45 4.80 -0.35
C SER A 349 -1.42 5.64 0.43
N THR A 350 -0.69 6.54 -0.25
CA THR A 350 -0.95 7.96 0.05
C THR A 350 -1.86 8.54 -1.01
N THR A 351 -2.81 9.34 -0.59
CA THR A 351 -3.71 10.05 -1.50
C THR A 351 -2.91 11.10 -2.27
N PRO A 352 -3.18 11.33 -3.57
CA PRO A 352 -2.53 12.39 -4.32
C PRO A 352 -2.54 13.71 -3.58
N ASP A 353 -1.40 14.40 -3.58
CA ASP A 353 -1.29 15.74 -3.02
C ASP A 353 -1.93 16.75 -3.97
N TYR A 354 -3.22 17.00 -3.77
CA TYR A 354 -4.02 17.92 -4.58
C TYR A 354 -3.62 19.40 -4.45
N SER A 355 -2.64 19.74 -3.60
CA SER A 355 -1.99 21.06 -3.69
C SER A 355 -1.13 21.24 -4.93
N LYS A 356 -0.71 20.13 -5.55
CA LYS A 356 0.09 20.13 -6.76
C LYS A 356 -0.80 20.26 -7.99
N LYS A 357 -0.49 21.22 -8.86
CA LYS A 357 -1.14 21.38 -10.16
C LYS A 357 -1.09 20.12 -11.03
N THR A 358 -0.09 19.26 -10.85
CA THR A 358 0.05 17.99 -11.57
C THR A 358 -1.05 16.98 -11.24
N CYS A 359 -1.81 17.17 -10.15
CA CYS A 359 -2.94 16.32 -9.79
C CYS A 359 -4.26 16.82 -10.40
N TRP A 360 -4.22 17.83 -11.27
CA TRP A 360 -5.38 18.40 -11.92
C TRP A 360 -5.16 18.43 -13.43
N PHE A 361 -6.12 17.90 -14.18
CA PHE A 361 -6.20 18.16 -15.61
C PHE A 361 -6.47 19.65 -15.83
N GLN A 362 -7.44 20.19 -15.09
CA GLN A 362 -7.82 21.60 -15.19
C GLN A 362 -8.11 22.24 -13.83
N ILE A 363 -7.41 23.35 -13.59
CA ILE A 363 -7.77 24.37 -12.61
C ILE A 363 -8.10 25.63 -13.42
N PRO A 364 -9.38 26.07 -13.48
CA PRO A 364 -9.79 27.19 -14.30
C PRO A 364 -9.38 28.52 -13.68
N GLU A 365 -9.30 29.57 -14.50
CA GLU A 365 -9.37 30.94 -13.97
C GLU A 365 -10.79 31.19 -13.44
N VAL A 366 -10.91 31.56 -12.15
CA VAL A 366 -12.19 31.78 -11.50
C VAL A 366 -12.78 33.11 -11.95
N THR A 367 -13.72 33.03 -12.90
CA THR A 367 -14.40 34.20 -13.49
C THR A 367 -15.92 34.15 -13.32
N LYS A 368 -16.47 32.99 -12.95
CA LYS A 368 -17.91 32.76 -12.78
C LYS A 368 -18.30 32.56 -11.32
N GLN A 369 -19.58 32.74 -11.03
CA GLN A 369 -20.14 32.61 -9.67
C GLN A 369 -20.44 31.16 -9.25
N PHE A 370 -20.37 30.23 -10.20
CA PHE A 370 -20.71 28.81 -10.03
C PHE A 370 -19.56 27.99 -10.53
N ASP A 371 -19.34 26.85 -9.89
CA ASP A 371 -18.30 25.91 -10.27
C ASP A 371 -18.91 24.61 -10.77
N THR A 372 -18.15 23.86 -11.57
CA THR A 372 -18.40 22.45 -11.81
C THR A 372 -17.18 21.66 -11.34
N PHE A 373 -17.41 20.66 -10.51
CA PHE A 373 -16.41 19.65 -10.19
C PHE A 373 -16.72 18.42 -11.05
N TYR A 374 -15.94 18.23 -12.11
CA TYR A 374 -16.13 17.15 -13.08
C TYR A 374 -15.16 16.02 -12.77
N ILE A 375 -15.67 14.81 -12.52
CA ILE A 375 -14.88 13.61 -12.26
C ILE A 375 -14.75 12.84 -13.58
N PRO A 376 -13.52 12.74 -14.15
CA PRO A 376 -13.30 12.02 -15.41
C PRO A 376 -13.70 10.55 -15.36
N ALA A 377 -14.12 10.01 -16.51
CA ALA A 377 -14.31 8.58 -16.75
C ALA A 377 -12.98 7.82 -16.71
N THR A 378 -13.04 6.48 -16.72
CA THR A 378 -11.82 5.69 -16.88
C THR A 378 -11.33 5.77 -18.31
N GLU A 379 -10.09 6.19 -18.46
CA GLU A 379 -9.34 6.19 -19.71
C GLU A 379 -8.26 5.10 -19.67
N TYR A 380 -8.11 4.44 -18.52
CA TYR A 380 -7.27 3.26 -18.35
C TYR A 380 -8.00 1.99 -18.81
N ILE A 381 -8.19 1.90 -20.13
CA ILE A 381 -9.03 0.88 -20.76
C ILE A 381 -8.16 -0.25 -21.30
N ASN A 382 -7.41 -0.02 -22.37
CA ASN A 382 -6.73 -1.08 -23.11
C ASN A 382 -5.55 -1.62 -22.33
N SER A 383 -4.72 -0.73 -21.77
CA SER A 383 -3.52 -1.16 -21.05
C SER A 383 -3.84 -1.82 -19.70
N SER A 384 -5.07 -1.70 -19.20
CA SER A 384 -5.55 -2.44 -18.01
C SER A 384 -5.71 -3.95 -18.23
N TYR A 385 -5.77 -4.40 -19.49
CA TYR A 385 -5.85 -5.82 -19.84
C TYR A 385 -4.49 -6.49 -20.07
N ASN A 386 -3.39 -5.72 -20.00
CA ASN A 386 -2.05 -6.28 -20.17
C ASN A 386 -1.66 -7.18 -18.98
N GLU A 387 -0.87 -8.22 -19.24
CA GLU A 387 -0.36 -9.10 -18.18
C GLU A 387 0.50 -8.31 -17.19
N GLY A 388 0.18 -8.41 -15.89
CA GLY A 388 0.87 -7.68 -14.82
C GLY A 388 0.54 -6.20 -14.73
N ALA A 389 -0.45 -5.72 -15.50
CA ALA A 389 -0.94 -4.35 -15.38
C ALA A 389 -1.52 -4.08 -13.98
N PRO A 390 -1.27 -2.90 -13.38
CA PRO A 390 -1.85 -2.56 -12.09
C PRO A 390 -3.36 -2.43 -12.18
N ASP A 391 -4.06 -2.68 -11.07
CA ASP A 391 -5.51 -2.54 -10.98
C ASP A 391 -5.98 -1.07 -11.12
N PHE A 392 -5.11 -0.12 -10.77
CA PHE A 392 -5.37 1.32 -10.85
C PHE A 392 -4.30 2.03 -11.68
N ALA A 393 -4.72 2.97 -12.53
CA ALA A 393 -3.79 3.84 -13.24
C ALA A 393 -3.06 4.76 -12.25
N THR A 394 -1.75 4.93 -12.45
CA THR A 394 -1.00 6.01 -11.80
C THR A 394 -1.37 7.36 -12.44
N LEU A 395 -1.16 8.46 -11.72
CA LEU A 395 -1.52 9.80 -12.22
C LEU A 395 -0.73 10.23 -13.47
N ASP A 396 0.39 9.59 -13.73
CA ASP A 396 1.25 9.81 -14.89
C ASP A 396 1.03 8.77 -16.02
N ASN A 397 -0.01 7.93 -15.91
CA ASN A 397 -0.35 6.96 -16.95
C ASN A 397 -0.69 7.69 -18.27
N ALA A 398 0.06 7.37 -19.33
CA ALA A 398 -0.06 8.07 -20.61
C ALA A 398 -1.42 7.87 -21.30
N GLU A 399 -2.00 6.66 -21.25
CA GLU A 399 -3.32 6.37 -21.82
C GLU A 399 -4.39 7.23 -21.12
N MET A 400 -4.33 7.29 -19.79
CA MET A 400 -5.22 8.11 -18.99
C MET A 400 -5.10 9.61 -19.31
N LEU A 401 -3.88 10.13 -19.39
CA LEU A 401 -3.64 11.56 -19.63
C LEU A 401 -4.15 12.00 -21.01
N GLU A 402 -3.97 11.16 -22.03
CA GLU A 402 -4.45 11.44 -23.39
C GLU A 402 -5.98 11.34 -23.49
N GLY A 403 -6.57 10.29 -22.90
CA GLY A 403 -8.01 10.08 -22.90
C GLY A 403 -8.78 11.21 -22.22
N ILE A 404 -8.32 11.69 -21.05
CA ILE A 404 -9.01 12.75 -20.30
C ILE A 404 -9.08 14.05 -21.12
N ALA A 405 -8.08 14.32 -21.97
CA ALA A 405 -8.11 15.49 -22.85
C ALA A 405 -9.23 15.40 -23.90
N ALA A 406 -9.44 14.21 -24.48
CA ALA A 406 -10.54 13.95 -25.42
C ALA A 406 -11.90 13.97 -24.70
N GLU A 407 -12.00 13.34 -23.53
CA GLU A 407 -13.20 13.35 -22.68
C GLU A 407 -13.60 14.78 -22.32
N TYR A 408 -12.64 15.62 -21.94
CA TYR A 408 -12.91 17.00 -21.58
C TYR A 408 -13.59 17.77 -22.72
N LEU A 409 -13.07 17.63 -23.95
CA LEU A 409 -13.64 18.26 -25.13
C LEU A 409 -15.04 17.73 -25.45
N GLY A 410 -15.25 16.42 -25.34
CA GLY A 410 -16.50 15.74 -25.68
C GLY A 410 -17.62 15.91 -24.65
N GLN A 411 -17.27 16.09 -23.37
CA GLN A 411 -18.18 15.89 -22.25
C GLN A 411 -18.13 17.06 -21.26
N ALA A 412 -17.00 17.28 -20.59
CA ALA A 412 -16.88 18.30 -19.53
C ALA A 412 -17.08 19.74 -20.05
N SER A 413 -16.76 19.99 -21.33
CA SER A 413 -16.89 21.29 -21.99
C SER A 413 -18.30 21.87 -22.00
N VAL A 414 -19.36 21.05 -21.84
CA VAL A 414 -20.75 21.55 -21.71
C VAL A 414 -20.91 22.51 -20.53
N TYR A 415 -20.10 22.38 -19.48
CA TYR A 415 -20.25 23.17 -18.26
C TYR A 415 -19.51 24.51 -18.33
N GLU A 416 -18.61 24.71 -19.30
CA GLU A 416 -17.71 25.85 -19.37
C GLU A 416 -18.40 27.18 -19.61
N GLU A 417 -19.57 27.21 -20.27
CA GLU A 417 -20.26 28.47 -20.52
C GLU A 417 -20.83 29.07 -19.22
N SER A 418 -21.29 28.22 -18.31
CA SER A 418 -22.00 28.64 -17.10
C SER A 418 -21.17 28.56 -15.81
N THR A 419 -20.09 27.76 -15.79
CA THR A 419 -19.33 27.48 -14.55
C THR A 419 -17.81 27.54 -14.72
N ASN A 420 -17.07 27.63 -13.60
CA ASN A 420 -15.63 27.36 -13.58
C ASN A 420 -15.44 25.84 -13.44
N VAL A 421 -14.89 25.17 -14.45
CA VAL A 421 -14.79 23.69 -14.49
C VAL A 421 -13.44 23.23 -13.91
N PHE A 422 -13.50 22.55 -12.77
CA PHE A 422 -12.38 21.90 -12.10
C PHE A 422 -12.39 20.41 -12.42
N VAL A 423 -11.23 19.88 -12.80
CA VAL A 423 -11.07 18.48 -13.21
C VAL A 423 -9.83 17.87 -12.55
N PRO A 424 -9.99 17.01 -11.53
CA PRO A 424 -8.88 16.33 -10.90
C PRO A 424 -8.41 15.13 -11.74
N TYR A 425 -7.12 14.82 -11.68
CA TYR A 425 -6.66 13.45 -11.91
C TYR A 425 -6.88 12.66 -10.63
N TYR A 426 -7.22 11.38 -10.77
CA TYR A 426 -7.28 10.43 -9.66
C TYR A 426 -6.81 9.08 -10.18
N ARG A 427 -6.40 8.17 -9.29
CA ARG A 427 -6.05 6.82 -9.73
C ARG A 427 -7.34 6.09 -10.14
N GLN A 428 -7.55 5.99 -11.45
CA GLN A 428 -8.73 5.35 -12.04
C GLN A 428 -8.63 3.84 -11.91
N ALA A 429 -9.75 3.17 -11.63
CA ALA A 429 -9.79 1.72 -11.76
C ALA A 429 -9.70 1.35 -13.25
N GLY A 430 -8.87 0.38 -13.58
CA GLY A 430 -8.80 -0.13 -14.95
C GLY A 430 -10.11 -0.83 -15.33
N LEU A 431 -10.50 -0.74 -16.60
CA LEU A 431 -11.75 -1.34 -17.08
C LEU A 431 -11.80 -2.85 -16.77
N LYS A 432 -10.65 -3.55 -16.80
CA LYS A 432 -10.56 -4.96 -16.39
C LYS A 432 -11.08 -5.17 -14.95
N LEU A 433 -10.65 -4.34 -14.01
CA LEU A 433 -11.04 -4.45 -12.60
C LEU A 433 -12.55 -4.19 -12.44
N GLU A 434 -13.08 -3.20 -13.14
CA GLU A 434 -14.53 -2.90 -13.10
C GLU A 434 -15.38 -4.04 -13.64
N VAL A 435 -14.98 -4.63 -14.77
CA VAL A 435 -15.65 -5.80 -15.34
C VAL A 435 -15.57 -7.00 -14.39
N ASP A 436 -14.43 -7.23 -13.76
CA ASP A 436 -14.26 -8.32 -12.79
C ASP A 436 -15.10 -8.09 -11.52
N ALA A 437 -15.23 -6.84 -11.05
CA ALA A 437 -16.12 -6.49 -9.96
C ALA A 437 -17.59 -6.73 -10.33
N TRP A 438 -18.01 -6.27 -11.51
CA TRP A 438 -19.38 -6.51 -11.99
C TRP A 438 -19.70 -8.01 -12.13
N LYS A 439 -18.78 -8.83 -12.66
CA LYS A 439 -18.99 -10.28 -12.72
C LYS A 439 -19.21 -10.90 -11.34
N LYS A 440 -18.61 -10.32 -10.31
CA LYS A 440 -18.69 -10.80 -8.93
C LYS A 440 -19.96 -10.33 -8.21
N THR A 441 -20.41 -9.09 -8.46
CA THR A 441 -21.43 -8.44 -7.62
C THR A 441 -22.62 -7.87 -8.38
N GLY A 442 -22.52 -7.77 -9.71
CA GLY A 442 -23.49 -7.12 -10.56
C GLY A 442 -23.37 -5.59 -10.64
N ASP A 443 -22.34 -4.99 -10.02
CA ASP A 443 -22.16 -3.54 -9.94
C ASP A 443 -20.68 -3.14 -10.06
N MET A 444 -20.34 -2.32 -11.06
CA MET A 444 -18.95 -1.86 -11.25
C MET A 444 -18.49 -0.91 -10.14
N ARG A 445 -19.40 -0.26 -9.42
CA ARG A 445 -19.06 0.65 -8.30
C ARG A 445 -18.27 -0.05 -7.19
N ASP A 446 -18.31 -1.37 -7.10
CA ASP A 446 -17.51 -2.11 -6.12
C ASP A 446 -16.00 -1.98 -6.34
N ALA A 447 -15.54 -1.85 -7.59
CA ALA A 447 -14.14 -1.59 -7.91
C ALA A 447 -13.66 -0.20 -7.43
N LEU A 448 -14.59 0.72 -7.20
CA LEU A 448 -14.29 2.14 -6.97
C LEU A 448 -14.18 2.50 -5.48
N LYS A 449 -14.68 1.66 -4.57
CA LYS A 449 -14.82 1.96 -3.13
C LYS A 449 -13.50 2.14 -2.37
N GLY A 450 -12.37 1.77 -2.97
CA GLY A 450 -11.02 1.91 -2.38
C GLY A 450 -10.28 3.14 -2.92
N THR A 451 -9.11 2.89 -3.52
CA THR A 451 -8.18 3.93 -4.01
C THR A 451 -8.85 5.03 -4.85
N PRO A 452 -9.70 4.74 -5.85
CA PRO A 452 -10.32 5.79 -6.65
C PRO A 452 -11.20 6.73 -5.81
N TYR A 453 -12.00 6.17 -4.88
CA TYR A 453 -12.86 6.96 -4.00
C TYR A 453 -12.05 7.83 -3.04
N THR A 454 -10.99 7.26 -2.44
CA THR A 454 -10.08 8.02 -1.57
C THR A 454 -9.48 9.23 -2.29
N ASP A 455 -8.98 9.04 -3.52
CA ASP A 455 -8.39 10.11 -4.33
C ASP A 455 -9.42 11.20 -4.65
N VAL A 456 -10.60 10.84 -5.14
CA VAL A 456 -11.64 11.81 -5.49
C VAL A 456 -12.14 12.59 -4.27
N THR A 457 -12.31 11.94 -3.11
CA THR A 457 -12.72 12.67 -1.89
C THR A 457 -11.65 13.64 -1.40
N ALA A 458 -10.36 13.32 -1.51
CA ALA A 458 -9.30 14.27 -1.18
C ALA A 458 -9.21 15.43 -2.19
N ALA A 459 -9.48 15.16 -3.47
CA ALA A 459 -9.60 16.22 -4.47
C ALA A 459 -10.73 17.19 -4.12
N LEU A 460 -11.90 16.65 -3.73
CA LEU A 460 -13.05 17.43 -3.28
C LEU A 460 -12.73 18.24 -2.02
N ASP A 461 -12.10 17.63 -1.01
CA ASP A 461 -11.67 18.33 0.21
C ASP A 461 -10.75 19.51 -0.13
N TYR A 462 -9.73 19.27 -0.96
CA TYR A 462 -8.81 20.32 -1.37
C TYR A 462 -9.52 21.42 -2.16
N TYR A 463 -10.40 21.05 -3.09
CA TYR A 463 -11.22 21.97 -3.86
C TYR A 463 -12.09 22.85 -2.96
N PHE A 464 -12.82 22.28 -2.01
CA PHE A 464 -13.68 23.03 -1.11
C PHE A 464 -12.91 23.97 -0.19
N GLN A 465 -11.75 23.53 0.29
CA GLN A 465 -10.91 24.30 1.21
C GLN A 465 -10.14 25.43 0.53
N ASN A 466 -9.70 25.25 -0.72
CA ASN A 466 -8.71 26.12 -1.36
C ASN A 466 -9.23 26.87 -2.59
N TYR A 467 -10.21 26.32 -3.30
CA TYR A 467 -10.65 26.88 -4.58
C TYR A 467 -12.09 27.38 -4.55
N ASN A 468 -13.03 26.61 -4.00
CA ASN A 468 -14.47 26.83 -4.13
C ASN A 468 -14.96 28.15 -3.50
N ASP A 469 -14.33 28.61 -2.41
CA ASP A 469 -14.67 29.88 -1.72
C ASP A 469 -16.18 30.05 -1.46
N GLY A 470 -16.86 28.96 -1.06
CA GLY A 470 -18.28 28.99 -0.75
C GLY A 470 -19.23 29.06 -1.96
N ARG A 471 -18.75 29.10 -3.21
CA ARG A 471 -19.60 29.15 -4.41
C ARG A 471 -20.49 27.91 -4.54
N PRO A 472 -21.77 28.06 -4.97
CA PRO A 472 -22.58 26.91 -5.35
C PRO A 472 -21.96 26.17 -6.54
N PHE A 473 -22.16 24.87 -6.61
CA PHE A 473 -21.46 24.02 -7.58
C PHE A 473 -22.36 22.96 -8.19
N ILE A 474 -21.95 22.48 -9.36
CA ILE A 474 -22.42 21.24 -9.98
C ILE A 474 -21.35 20.18 -9.75
N ILE A 475 -21.76 18.93 -9.51
CA ILE A 475 -20.87 17.77 -9.61
C ILE A 475 -21.31 16.93 -10.80
N ALA A 476 -20.36 16.45 -11.61
CA ALA A 476 -20.67 15.74 -12.84
C ALA A 476 -19.62 14.69 -13.17
N GLY A 477 -19.96 13.74 -14.02
CA GLY A 477 -19.02 12.80 -14.63
C GLY A 477 -19.68 12.00 -15.74
N HIS A 478 -18.92 11.06 -16.30
CA HIS A 478 -19.39 10.03 -17.24
C HIS A 478 -18.86 8.66 -16.84
N SER A 479 -19.57 7.57 -17.18
CA SER A 479 -19.07 6.20 -16.97
C SER A 479 -18.55 5.98 -15.52
N GLN A 480 -17.28 5.58 -15.33
CA GLN A 480 -16.64 5.47 -14.01
C GLN A 480 -16.75 6.77 -13.18
N GLY A 481 -16.62 7.94 -13.80
CA GLY A 481 -16.77 9.24 -13.13
C GLY A 481 -18.18 9.49 -12.61
N SER A 482 -19.20 8.99 -13.31
CA SER A 482 -20.60 8.99 -12.85
C SER A 482 -20.86 7.96 -11.75
N ALA A 483 -20.30 6.76 -11.90
CA ALA A 483 -20.31 5.75 -10.85
C ALA A 483 -19.69 6.31 -9.54
N MET A 484 -18.57 7.04 -9.68
CA MET A 484 -17.91 7.73 -8.59
C MET A 484 -18.73 8.89 -8.02
N THR A 485 -19.34 9.71 -8.89
CA THR A 485 -20.25 10.79 -8.47
C THR A 485 -21.39 10.23 -7.62
N SER A 486 -21.95 9.07 -7.99
CA SER A 486 -22.97 8.38 -7.17
C SER A 486 -22.44 8.01 -5.78
N LEU A 487 -21.22 7.47 -5.69
CA LEU A 487 -20.61 7.15 -4.41
C LEU A 487 -20.37 8.40 -3.55
N VAL A 488 -19.92 9.52 -4.15
CA VAL A 488 -19.75 10.82 -3.47
C VAL A 488 -21.10 11.32 -2.91
N LEU A 489 -22.17 11.25 -3.70
CA LEU A 489 -23.52 11.66 -3.26
C LEU A 489 -24.03 10.82 -2.08
N GLN A 490 -23.83 9.51 -2.12
CA GLN A 490 -24.32 8.56 -1.12
C GLN A 490 -23.51 8.60 0.18
N LYS A 491 -22.19 8.79 0.09
CA LYS A 491 -21.27 8.70 1.22
C LYS A 491 -20.73 10.07 1.65
N TYR A 492 -19.91 10.71 0.82
CA TYR A 492 -19.23 11.96 1.17
C TYR A 492 -20.24 13.09 1.50
N PHE A 493 -21.24 13.33 0.66
CA PHE A 493 -22.23 14.39 0.94
C PHE A 493 -23.22 14.09 2.08
N LYS A 494 -23.33 12.82 2.48
CA LYS A 494 -24.04 12.46 3.71
C LYS A 494 -23.27 12.94 4.94
N GLU A 495 -21.95 12.90 4.89
CA GLU A 495 -21.04 13.35 5.95
C GLU A 495 -20.75 14.86 5.87
N HIS A 496 -20.91 15.46 4.70
CA HIS A 496 -20.70 16.89 4.43
C HIS A 496 -21.99 17.62 3.98
N PRO A 497 -23.03 17.69 4.84
CA PRO A 497 -24.34 18.24 4.47
C PRO A 497 -24.30 19.72 4.08
N ASP A 498 -23.30 20.49 4.54
CA ASP A 498 -23.16 21.90 4.19
C ASP A 498 -22.59 22.10 2.77
N TYR A 499 -21.83 21.14 2.25
CA TYR A 499 -21.47 21.11 0.84
C TYR A 499 -22.66 20.65 0.00
N TYR A 500 -23.35 19.59 0.43
CA TYR A 500 -24.55 19.11 -0.25
C TYR A 500 -25.62 20.20 -0.46
N LYS A 501 -25.89 21.04 0.55
CA LYS A 501 -26.85 22.17 0.44
C LYS A 501 -26.50 23.19 -0.65
N ARG A 502 -25.22 23.29 -1.04
CA ARG A 502 -24.74 24.22 -2.06
C ARG A 502 -24.69 23.60 -3.46
N MET A 503 -25.00 22.32 -3.57
CA MET A 503 -25.07 21.62 -4.85
C MET A 503 -26.28 22.11 -5.65
N VAL A 504 -26.04 22.66 -6.83
CA VAL A 504 -27.09 23.04 -7.79
C VAL A 504 -27.74 21.79 -8.36
N ALA A 505 -26.92 20.83 -8.81
CA ALA A 505 -27.34 19.56 -9.39
C ALA A 505 -26.16 18.59 -9.49
N ALA A 506 -26.46 17.29 -9.59
CA ALA A 506 -25.49 16.26 -9.93
C ALA A 506 -25.82 15.61 -11.28
N TYR A 507 -24.91 15.65 -12.24
CA TYR A 507 -25.06 15.00 -13.55
C TYR A 507 -24.30 13.67 -13.53
N VAL A 508 -25.04 12.59 -13.32
CA VAL A 508 -24.59 11.19 -13.28
C VAL A 508 -24.93 10.54 -14.62
N ILE A 509 -24.36 11.04 -15.70
CA ILE A 509 -24.64 10.61 -17.07
C ILE A 509 -23.75 9.40 -17.42
N GLY A 510 -24.24 8.40 -18.15
CA GLY A 510 -23.46 7.21 -18.48
C GLY A 510 -23.22 6.25 -17.31
N TYR A 511 -24.01 6.35 -16.23
CA TYR A 511 -24.08 5.30 -15.21
C TYR A 511 -25.45 5.33 -14.53
N ALA A 512 -26.04 4.16 -14.30
CA ALA A 512 -27.37 4.07 -13.71
C ALA A 512 -27.45 4.60 -12.26
N VAL A 513 -28.55 5.30 -11.98
CA VAL A 513 -29.02 5.60 -10.62
C VAL A 513 -30.36 4.90 -10.44
N THR A 514 -30.50 4.13 -9.38
CA THR A 514 -31.65 3.23 -9.18
C THR A 514 -32.63 3.75 -8.14
N THR A 515 -33.86 3.24 -8.13
CA THR A 515 -34.78 3.49 -6.99
C THR A 515 -34.20 2.98 -5.68
N ASP A 516 -33.45 1.88 -5.71
CA ASP A 516 -32.84 1.26 -4.53
C ASP A 516 -31.75 2.17 -3.93
N ASP A 517 -30.98 2.86 -4.79
CA ASP A 517 -30.01 3.88 -4.36
C ASP A 517 -30.70 5.03 -3.60
N LEU A 518 -31.86 5.48 -4.08
CA LEU A 518 -32.63 6.58 -3.48
C LEU A 518 -33.32 6.16 -2.18
N GLU A 519 -33.86 4.95 -2.14
CA GLU A 519 -34.47 4.38 -0.92
C GLU A 519 -33.44 4.22 0.20
N ALA A 520 -32.22 3.77 -0.15
CA ALA A 520 -31.11 3.66 0.79
C ALA A 520 -30.54 5.02 1.23
N ASN A 521 -30.78 6.09 0.46
CA ASN A 521 -30.24 7.43 0.69
C ASN A 521 -31.34 8.52 0.60
N PRO A 522 -32.22 8.64 1.61
CA PRO A 522 -33.40 9.52 1.53
C PRO A 522 -33.10 11.02 1.43
N HIS A 523 -31.84 11.44 1.63
CA HIS A 523 -31.42 12.82 1.38
C HIS A 523 -31.31 13.12 -0.11
N LEU A 524 -31.10 12.11 -0.95
CA LEU A 524 -30.97 12.24 -2.40
C LEU A 524 -32.34 12.28 -3.09
N LYS A 525 -32.39 13.01 -4.20
CA LYS A 525 -33.59 13.19 -5.02
C LYS A 525 -33.22 13.11 -6.48
N PHE A 526 -34.02 12.41 -7.27
CA PHE A 526 -33.90 12.41 -8.71
C PHE A 526 -34.66 13.59 -9.32
N ALA A 527 -34.18 14.12 -10.44
CA ALA A 527 -34.85 15.19 -11.15
C ALA A 527 -36.19 14.72 -11.72
N THR A 528 -37.20 15.58 -11.63
CA THR A 528 -38.55 15.38 -12.20
C THR A 528 -38.88 16.40 -13.28
N GLY A 529 -38.04 17.42 -13.42
CA GLY A 529 -38.14 18.44 -14.47
C GLY A 529 -36.85 19.22 -14.68
N GLU A 530 -36.90 20.14 -15.64
CA GLU A 530 -35.74 20.88 -16.14
C GLU A 530 -35.17 21.91 -15.16
N SER A 531 -35.99 22.39 -14.22
CA SER A 531 -35.63 23.47 -13.29
C SER A 531 -35.35 22.99 -11.85
N ASP A 532 -35.43 21.69 -11.58
CA ASP A 532 -35.20 21.17 -10.22
C ASP A 532 -33.76 21.48 -9.75
N THR A 533 -33.56 21.68 -8.44
CA THR A 533 -32.22 21.94 -7.87
C THR A 533 -31.95 21.03 -6.69
N GLY A 534 -30.69 20.73 -6.42
CA GLY A 534 -30.28 19.75 -5.40
C GLY A 534 -30.66 18.31 -5.78
N VAL A 535 -30.76 18.03 -7.09
CA VAL A 535 -31.22 16.75 -7.64
C VAL A 535 -30.15 16.06 -8.46
N ILE A 536 -30.36 14.76 -8.69
CA ILE A 536 -29.58 13.89 -9.57
C ILE A 536 -30.24 13.85 -10.95
N ILE A 537 -29.43 13.98 -11.99
CA ILE A 537 -29.79 13.84 -13.40
C ILE A 537 -28.98 12.68 -13.93
N SER A 538 -29.62 11.66 -14.49
CA SER A 538 -28.95 10.48 -15.04
C SER A 538 -29.69 9.94 -16.24
N TRP A 539 -28.91 9.43 -17.20
CA TRP A 539 -29.37 8.55 -18.25
C TRP A 539 -28.19 7.76 -18.82
N ASN A 540 -28.51 6.68 -19.53
CA ASN A 540 -27.63 6.03 -20.49
C ASN A 540 -28.40 5.97 -21.82
N THR A 541 -27.69 5.89 -22.95
CA THR A 541 -28.29 5.94 -24.28
C THR A 541 -28.04 4.64 -25.06
N GLU A 542 -29.09 4.09 -25.65
CA GLU A 542 -29.06 2.87 -26.46
C GLU A 542 -29.89 3.05 -27.74
N GLY A 543 -29.59 2.24 -28.75
CA GLY A 543 -30.45 2.05 -29.92
C GLY A 543 -31.53 0.99 -29.66
N GLN A 544 -32.59 1.04 -30.46
CA GLN A 544 -33.75 0.15 -30.32
C GLN A 544 -33.38 -1.35 -30.25
N LYS A 545 -32.33 -1.77 -30.97
CA LYS A 545 -31.86 -3.16 -30.97
C LYS A 545 -31.47 -3.66 -29.57
N SER A 546 -30.75 -2.87 -28.77
CA SER A 546 -30.36 -3.28 -27.41
C SER A 546 -31.57 -3.48 -26.50
N VAL A 547 -32.61 -2.66 -26.68
CA VAL A 547 -33.86 -2.77 -25.93
C VAL A 547 -34.67 -3.99 -26.38
N ASP A 548 -34.83 -4.19 -27.68
CA ASP A 548 -35.57 -5.32 -28.25
C ASP A 548 -34.95 -6.67 -27.87
N GLU A 549 -33.62 -6.74 -27.85
CA GLU A 549 -32.86 -7.95 -27.48
C GLU A 549 -32.69 -8.11 -25.96
N ASN A 550 -33.13 -7.12 -25.17
CA ASN A 550 -32.82 -7.01 -23.74
C ASN A 550 -31.33 -7.26 -23.45
N ALA A 551 -30.47 -6.62 -24.24
CA ALA A 551 -29.04 -6.85 -24.22
C ALA A 551 -28.43 -6.47 -22.87
N GLN A 552 -27.36 -7.17 -22.50
CA GLN A 552 -26.56 -6.84 -21.32
C GLN A 552 -25.84 -5.51 -21.54
N ASN A 553 -25.84 -4.67 -20.50
CA ASN A 553 -25.09 -3.42 -20.47
C ASN A 553 -24.62 -3.18 -19.03
N LEU A 554 -23.30 -3.14 -18.83
CA LEU A 554 -22.68 -3.10 -17.50
C LEU A 554 -22.92 -1.79 -16.73
N VAL A 555 -23.28 -0.70 -17.41
CA VAL A 555 -23.62 0.59 -16.77
C VAL A 555 -25.12 0.73 -16.46
N LEU A 556 -25.93 -0.26 -16.84
CA LEU A 556 -27.33 -0.35 -16.48
C LEU A 556 -27.52 -1.31 -15.30
N LEU A 557 -28.29 -0.85 -14.30
CA LEU A 557 -28.63 -1.62 -13.11
C LEU A 557 -30.15 -1.88 -13.06
N PRO A 558 -30.60 -2.95 -12.39
CA PRO A 558 -32.01 -3.13 -12.10
C PRO A 558 -32.63 -1.90 -11.43
N ASN A 559 -33.87 -1.58 -11.78
CA ASN A 559 -34.60 -0.42 -11.25
C ASN A 559 -33.95 0.94 -11.56
N ALA A 560 -33.12 1.03 -12.61
CA ALA A 560 -32.56 2.29 -13.08
C ALA A 560 -33.64 3.32 -13.45
N ILE A 561 -33.36 4.59 -13.16
CA ILE A 561 -34.20 5.74 -13.48
C ILE A 561 -33.45 6.58 -14.53
N SER A 562 -34.15 6.96 -15.60
CA SER A 562 -33.62 7.85 -16.64
C SER A 562 -34.54 9.05 -16.83
N ILE A 563 -33.95 10.21 -17.12
CA ILE A 563 -34.67 11.43 -17.51
C ILE A 563 -34.32 11.80 -18.94
N ASN A 564 -35.33 12.10 -19.75
CA ASN A 564 -35.15 12.47 -21.15
C ASN A 564 -34.38 13.80 -21.26
N PRO A 565 -33.22 13.84 -21.93
CA PRO A 565 -32.39 15.05 -22.00
C PRO A 565 -32.95 16.12 -22.96
N LEU A 566 -33.97 15.82 -23.76
CA LEU A 566 -34.61 16.77 -24.66
C LEU A 566 -35.81 17.47 -24.02
N ASN A 567 -36.65 16.73 -23.27
CA ASN A 567 -37.89 17.25 -22.71
C ASN A 567 -38.00 17.18 -21.17
N TRP A 568 -36.98 16.61 -20.50
CA TRP A 568 -36.83 16.51 -19.04
C TRP A 568 -37.94 15.74 -18.32
N LYS A 569 -38.55 14.76 -19.01
CA LYS A 569 -39.56 13.86 -18.43
C LYS A 569 -38.98 12.50 -18.08
N LEU A 570 -39.62 11.85 -17.11
CA LEU A 570 -39.29 10.48 -16.65
C LEU A 570 -40.14 9.39 -17.31
N ASP A 571 -41.22 9.78 -17.99
CA ASP A 571 -42.11 8.86 -18.68
C ASP A 571 -41.66 8.61 -20.13
N ASP A 572 -42.41 7.75 -20.83
CA ASP A 572 -42.16 7.38 -22.22
C ASP A 572 -42.55 8.50 -23.22
N THR A 573 -42.70 9.76 -22.80
CA THR A 573 -42.91 10.87 -23.74
C THR A 573 -41.73 10.97 -24.70
N TYR A 574 -41.99 10.68 -25.97
CA TYR A 574 -41.06 10.86 -27.07
C TYR A 574 -40.72 12.35 -27.28
N ALA A 575 -39.43 12.64 -27.49
CA ALA A 575 -38.92 13.92 -27.97
C ALA A 575 -38.26 13.73 -29.33
N ALA A 576 -38.70 14.50 -30.32
CA ALA A 576 -38.18 14.41 -31.68
C ALA A 576 -36.79 15.04 -31.81
N ALA A 577 -35.99 14.60 -32.78
CA ALA A 577 -34.68 15.18 -33.08
C ALA A 577 -34.72 16.71 -33.34
N THR A 578 -35.88 17.26 -33.76
CA THR A 578 -36.07 18.72 -33.91
C THR A 578 -36.08 19.49 -32.59
N GLU A 579 -36.20 18.81 -31.45
CA GLU A 579 -36.09 19.38 -30.10
C GLU A 579 -34.64 19.35 -29.58
N ASN A 580 -33.73 18.73 -30.32
CA ASN A 580 -32.29 18.76 -30.04
C ASN A 580 -31.71 20.12 -30.41
N LEU A 581 -31.10 20.81 -29.45
CA LEU A 581 -30.51 22.14 -29.61
C LEU A 581 -29.13 22.10 -30.29
N GLY A 582 -28.62 20.90 -30.57
CA GLY A 582 -27.38 20.67 -31.29
C GLY A 582 -26.50 19.64 -30.60
N SER A 583 -26.05 18.66 -31.38
CA SER A 583 -25.08 17.65 -30.97
C SER A 583 -23.65 18.13 -31.20
N LEU A 584 -22.73 17.69 -30.36
CA LEU A 584 -21.30 17.89 -30.56
C LEU A 584 -20.76 16.88 -31.57
N ILE A 585 -20.03 17.36 -32.56
CA ILE A 585 -19.29 16.53 -33.51
C ILE A 585 -17.81 16.87 -33.33
N VAL A 586 -17.03 15.88 -32.91
CA VAL A 586 -15.58 15.97 -32.75
C VAL A 586 -14.93 15.53 -34.06
N ASP A 587 -14.07 16.38 -34.61
CA ASP A 587 -13.18 16.05 -35.73
C ASP A 587 -11.81 15.74 -35.13
N GLU A 588 -11.55 14.45 -34.92
CA GLU A 588 -10.31 13.94 -34.32
C GLU A 588 -9.08 14.21 -35.21
N GLU A 589 -9.23 14.19 -36.53
CA GLU A 589 -8.12 14.42 -37.47
C GLU A 589 -7.60 15.87 -37.39
N ASN A 590 -8.51 16.84 -37.22
CA ASN A 590 -8.17 18.25 -37.17
C ASN A 590 -8.18 18.84 -35.75
N LEU A 591 -8.52 18.04 -34.73
CA LEU A 591 -8.72 18.46 -33.34
C LEU A 591 -9.68 19.66 -33.24
N THR A 592 -10.80 19.60 -33.97
CA THR A 592 -11.83 20.66 -33.94
C THR A 592 -13.17 20.12 -33.48
N ILE A 593 -13.97 20.98 -32.85
CA ILE A 593 -15.35 20.66 -32.49
C ILE A 593 -16.31 21.53 -33.27
N LYS A 594 -17.45 20.95 -33.67
CA LYS A 594 -18.56 21.70 -34.28
C LYS A 594 -19.89 21.24 -33.69
N ILE A 595 -20.83 22.17 -33.63
CA ILE A 595 -22.22 21.84 -33.34
C ILE A 595 -22.92 21.45 -34.63
N GLY A 596 -23.62 20.33 -34.61
CA GLY A 596 -24.37 19.81 -35.76
C GLY A 596 -25.63 19.07 -35.34
N ASP A 597 -26.19 18.35 -36.30
CA ASP A 597 -27.39 17.52 -36.11
C ASP A 597 -27.04 16.07 -36.44
N LEU A 598 -26.98 15.24 -35.40
CA LEU A 598 -26.78 13.79 -35.52
C LEU A 598 -28.10 13.02 -35.62
N GLY A 599 -29.24 13.71 -35.66
CA GLY A 599 -30.57 13.10 -35.69
C GLY A 599 -30.97 12.45 -34.37
N ALA A 600 -30.33 12.83 -33.25
CA ALA A 600 -30.59 12.24 -31.94
C ALA A 600 -31.94 12.73 -31.38
N ASP A 601 -32.94 11.88 -31.49
CA ASP A 601 -34.19 11.90 -30.73
C ASP A 601 -33.99 11.22 -29.36
N ALA A 602 -35.00 11.26 -28.49
CA ALA A 602 -34.92 10.62 -27.18
C ALA A 602 -36.28 10.16 -26.69
N GLN A 603 -36.34 8.93 -26.17
CA GLN A 603 -37.48 8.39 -25.42
C GLN A 603 -36.99 7.55 -24.25
N VAL A 604 -37.54 7.78 -23.05
CA VAL A 604 -37.26 6.90 -21.90
C VAL A 604 -37.95 5.56 -22.15
N VAL A 605 -37.27 4.47 -21.82
CA VAL A 605 -37.89 3.14 -21.67
C VAL A 605 -37.96 2.84 -20.17
N PRO A 606 -39.09 3.15 -19.48
CA PRO A 606 -39.13 3.16 -18.02
C PRO A 606 -38.84 1.78 -17.39
N SER A 607 -39.20 0.69 -18.07
CA SER A 607 -38.93 -0.67 -17.58
C SER A 607 -37.45 -1.06 -17.61
N ARG A 608 -36.62 -0.33 -18.37
CA ARG A 608 -35.18 -0.58 -18.52
C ARG A 608 -34.33 0.54 -17.91
N GLY A 609 -34.89 1.74 -17.76
CA GLY A 609 -34.18 2.88 -17.19
C GLY A 609 -33.13 3.48 -18.12
N VAL A 610 -33.41 3.51 -19.43
CA VAL A 610 -32.49 3.98 -20.49
C VAL A 610 -33.20 4.97 -21.42
N ILE A 611 -32.43 5.76 -22.17
CA ILE A 611 -32.89 6.55 -23.30
C ILE A 611 -32.67 5.74 -24.58
N VAL A 612 -33.72 5.57 -25.37
CA VAL A 612 -33.60 5.07 -26.74
C VAL A 612 -33.47 6.24 -27.70
N SER A 613 -32.50 6.14 -28.61
CA SER A 613 -32.25 7.12 -29.67
C SER A 613 -32.01 6.44 -31.03
N ASN A 614 -32.36 7.16 -32.09
CA ASN A 614 -32.03 6.89 -33.49
C ASN A 614 -30.89 7.79 -34.00
N GLY A 615 -30.15 8.43 -33.08
CA GLY A 615 -28.97 9.24 -33.38
C GLY A 615 -27.93 8.49 -34.21
N LYS A 616 -27.17 9.23 -35.01
CA LYS A 616 -26.12 8.69 -35.87
C LYS A 616 -24.77 8.83 -35.16
N ALA A 617 -24.16 7.69 -34.85
CA ALA A 617 -22.77 7.58 -34.41
C ALA A 617 -22.03 6.58 -35.30
N ASP A 618 -20.71 6.77 -35.46
CA ASP A 618 -19.89 5.84 -36.24
C ASP A 618 -19.46 4.67 -35.35
N HIS A 619 -20.20 3.57 -35.42
CA HIS A 619 -19.86 2.33 -34.72
C HIS A 619 -19.01 1.37 -35.57
N SER A 620 -18.55 1.78 -36.76
CA SER A 620 -17.84 0.87 -37.68
C SER A 620 -16.52 0.33 -37.15
N GLN A 621 -15.96 0.97 -36.12
CA GLN A 621 -14.73 0.56 -35.45
C GLN A 621 -14.92 0.11 -33.99
N MET A 622 -16.16 -0.05 -33.50
CA MET A 622 -16.37 -0.53 -32.13
C MET A 622 -15.76 -1.93 -31.94
N PRO A 623 -14.80 -2.11 -31.01
CA PRO A 623 -14.23 -3.42 -30.72
C PRO A 623 -15.31 -4.40 -30.24
N GLU A 624 -15.18 -5.68 -30.61
CA GLU A 624 -16.13 -6.74 -30.20
C GLU A 624 -16.29 -6.82 -28.68
N PHE A 625 -15.18 -6.67 -27.94
CA PHE A 625 -15.17 -6.59 -26.49
C PHE A 625 -16.01 -5.42 -25.92
N PHE A 626 -16.11 -4.28 -26.62
CA PHE A 626 -16.96 -3.16 -26.20
C PHE A 626 -18.45 -3.51 -26.32
N ILE A 627 -18.81 -4.25 -27.38
CA ILE A 627 -20.17 -4.78 -27.57
C ILE A 627 -20.54 -5.77 -26.46
N GLU A 628 -19.59 -6.60 -26.00
CA GLU A 628 -19.81 -7.53 -24.88
C GLU A 628 -20.11 -6.80 -23.55
N ILE A 629 -19.57 -5.60 -23.37
CA ILE A 629 -19.74 -4.81 -22.14
C ILE A 629 -21.02 -3.98 -22.17
N PHE A 630 -21.25 -3.25 -23.26
CA PHE A 630 -22.29 -2.22 -23.31
C PHE A 630 -23.49 -2.59 -24.21
N GLY A 631 -23.38 -3.69 -24.95
CA GLY A 631 -24.44 -4.17 -25.84
C GLY A 631 -24.28 -3.73 -27.29
N PRO A 632 -25.08 -4.34 -28.20
CA PRO A 632 -24.87 -4.28 -29.66
C PRO A 632 -25.31 -2.98 -30.33
N ALA A 633 -26.03 -2.12 -29.64
CA ALA A 633 -26.42 -0.79 -30.10
C ALA A 633 -26.24 0.23 -28.96
N SER A 634 -25.12 0.15 -28.23
CA SER A 634 -24.78 1.13 -27.20
C SER A 634 -24.40 2.47 -27.81
N PHE A 635 -24.87 3.57 -27.22
CA PHE A 635 -24.43 4.94 -27.49
C PHE A 635 -23.73 5.54 -26.26
N HIS A 636 -23.03 4.69 -25.49
CA HIS A 636 -22.36 5.08 -24.24
C HIS A 636 -21.37 6.23 -24.44
N GLY A 637 -20.64 6.27 -25.57
CA GLY A 637 -19.73 7.37 -25.89
C GLY A 637 -20.44 8.69 -26.22
N GLU A 638 -21.73 8.61 -26.58
CA GLU A 638 -22.51 9.72 -27.10
C GLU A 638 -23.52 10.29 -26.10
N ASP A 639 -23.56 9.78 -24.87
CA ASP A 639 -24.48 10.24 -23.82
C ASP A 639 -24.45 11.76 -23.61
N TYR A 640 -23.27 12.37 -23.76
CA TYR A 640 -23.09 13.82 -23.77
C TYR A 640 -23.22 14.43 -25.16
N THR A 641 -22.55 13.85 -26.17
CA THR A 641 -22.38 14.50 -27.48
C THR A 641 -23.70 14.58 -28.24
N PHE A 642 -24.60 13.61 -28.12
CA PHE A 642 -25.92 13.66 -28.73
C PHE A 642 -26.75 14.85 -28.24
N PHE A 643 -26.66 15.18 -26.95
CA PHE A 643 -27.52 16.16 -26.29
C PHE A 643 -26.77 17.41 -25.80
N TYR A 644 -25.59 17.68 -26.37
CA TYR A 644 -24.63 18.67 -25.89
C TYR A 644 -25.24 20.04 -25.56
N ASN A 645 -25.94 20.67 -26.52
CA ASN A 645 -26.54 21.98 -26.27
C ASN A 645 -27.78 21.94 -25.36
N ASN A 646 -28.49 20.81 -25.29
CA ASN A 646 -29.60 20.63 -24.34
C ASN A 646 -29.06 20.58 -22.90
N ILE A 647 -27.92 19.91 -22.68
CA ILE A 647 -27.24 19.89 -21.38
C ILE A 647 -26.79 21.30 -21.01
N LYS A 648 -26.17 22.04 -21.94
CA LYS A 648 -25.76 23.44 -21.74
C LYS A 648 -26.92 24.34 -21.31
N ASP A 649 -28.03 24.25 -22.04
CA ASP A 649 -29.26 25.00 -21.72
C ASP A 649 -29.81 24.62 -20.33
N ASN A 650 -29.80 23.33 -19.99
CA ASN A 650 -30.28 22.87 -18.69
C ASN A 650 -29.42 23.33 -17.52
N VAL A 651 -28.09 23.31 -17.68
CA VAL A 651 -27.15 23.85 -16.70
C VAL A 651 -27.47 25.33 -16.43
N ALA A 652 -27.68 26.13 -17.49
CA ALA A 652 -28.04 27.54 -17.35
C ALA A 652 -29.38 27.73 -16.61
N LYS A 653 -30.41 26.94 -16.96
CA LYS A 653 -31.74 26.97 -16.32
C LYS A 653 -31.69 26.59 -14.83
N ARG A 654 -30.94 25.54 -14.45
CA ARG A 654 -30.80 25.13 -13.04
C ARG A 654 -30.01 26.15 -12.23
N ILE A 655 -28.96 26.75 -12.79
CA ILE A 655 -28.24 27.86 -12.14
C ILE A 655 -29.17 29.07 -11.93
N ALA A 656 -29.95 29.44 -12.95
CA ALA A 656 -30.92 30.53 -12.82
C ALA A 656 -31.98 30.24 -11.74
N THR A 657 -32.47 29.00 -11.68
CA THR A 657 -33.46 28.57 -10.67
C THR A 657 -32.86 28.54 -9.27
N TYR A 658 -31.63 28.03 -9.12
CA TYR A 658 -30.93 28.03 -7.85
C TYR A 658 -30.72 29.46 -7.33
N LYS A 659 -30.31 30.40 -8.19
CA LYS A 659 -30.18 31.82 -7.83
C LYS A 659 -31.49 32.44 -7.37
N ALA A 660 -32.61 32.05 -7.98
CA ALA A 660 -33.93 32.59 -7.62
C ALA A 660 -34.45 32.04 -6.27
N ASN A 661 -33.92 30.89 -5.82
CA ASN A 661 -34.31 30.24 -4.56
C ASN A 661 -33.44 30.61 -3.35
N GLN A 662 -32.35 31.36 -3.55
CA GLN A 662 -31.51 31.95 -2.50
C GLN A 662 -32.05 33.33 -2.11
#